data_AF-A0AAV0IB93-F1
#
_entry.id   AF-A0AAV0IB93-F1
#
_cell.length_a   1.000
_cell.length_b   1.000
_cell.length_c   1.000
_cell.angle_alpha   90.00
_cell.angle_beta   90.00
_cell.angle_gamma   90.00
#
_symmetry.space_group_name_H-M   'P 1'
#
loop_
_entity.id
_entity.type
_entity.pdbx_description
1 polymer ?
#
loop_
_entity_poly.entity_id
_entity_poly.type
_entity_poly.pdbx_seq_one_letter_code
_entity_poly.pdbx_strand_id
1 'polypeptide(L)'
;MMRGLLFVLLLIHASSAAKDENVAPWLTLNGKAPTVVGREGFSGQFPEDTDLALAPSSYDGNLMLCSVQLTMDGEAICQPNVDISKSTNVQEIHPNKTKTYNVNGKNVTGYFTIDYTIVELVEKITGVQSTWTRSDGFDGYNIAPFKRGNEGEFMVSNLWINVPYAQFYSENKMNMEDYIRQVPLTENHCLSSPEIGFLKAISGRKVKNLKLYFAFQDKDEVEPTTQKKYGSIASDLAALKPMVAGIVVPKEYIWPVDDSNYLVAKPTTLVTDAHKLGLEVYVSGFANDNVLPYNYSYDPTAEYLNFISNGQFSVDGLITDFPPTATDAMKQPLIITRGGASGIYADSTDLAYQQALDDEADVIDCSVQMSQDGVAFCMLTPDLSTSTNAAAIFMDRSSDVKEIQIDSGIFSFDLTWEEIQTLQPQLTSPFEKFIGLYRNPAFKNKGKFVTLAQFLEFARSKAVTGIMINLDNVPYLASKGLDIITTVTTALAKNQYDKKASPQVLVQSDDTSVLDKFKNVPSYKRILNIKEDISSVPKAAAEEIKKHADGVTLTRYSIIATDLLGFTTAKRKTVETLQGLNLTVYVSSLANEYVSLAFDYYADPVIEIATYTHTIGVNGFITEFPKTASRYQRSACSDVNDLKRNYTILPIEPGALVNFTSRPPPKAADPPTPALTLQEVVDPPLPKVAKPQSPPKPTQEAPAPSSSAPAGLHSTAAAVAAAAAAAVALLSLLLTAGYN
;
A
#
# COMPACT_ATOMS: atom_id res chain seq x y z
N MET A 1 34.91 -47.72 37.76
CA MET A 1 34.84 -46.37 37.15
C MET A 1 33.53 -46.24 36.38
N MET A 2 32.51 -45.55 36.90
CA MET A 2 31.56 -44.74 36.10
C MET A 2 30.48 -44.10 36.99
N ARG A 3 30.13 -42.83 36.70
CA ARG A 3 28.92 -42.08 37.12
C ARG A 3 28.76 -41.87 38.65
N GLY A 4 28.12 -40.77 39.10
CA GLY A 4 27.61 -39.60 38.39
C GLY A 4 27.28 -38.46 39.38
N LEU A 5 27.18 -37.22 38.89
CA LEU A 5 26.92 -36.02 39.71
C LEU A 5 25.44 -35.91 40.11
N LEU A 6 25.20 -35.31 41.29
CA LEU A 6 23.98 -34.58 41.62
C LEU A 6 24.35 -33.51 42.66
N PHE A 7 24.09 -32.23 42.35
CA PHE A 7 24.34 -31.11 43.27
C PHE A 7 23.08 -30.24 43.31
N VAL A 8 22.61 -29.95 44.52
CA VAL A 8 21.42 -29.12 44.77
C VAL A 8 21.86 -27.79 45.35
N LEU A 9 21.34 -26.69 44.81
CA LEU A 9 21.45 -25.36 45.41
C LEU A 9 20.17 -24.58 45.14
N LEU A 10 19.59 -24.00 46.20
CA LEU A 10 18.38 -23.20 46.10
C LEU A 10 18.72 -21.82 45.51
N LEU A 11 17.84 -21.31 44.64
CA LEU A 11 17.78 -19.89 44.33
C LEU A 11 16.35 -19.35 44.48
N ILE A 12 16.28 -18.10 44.92
CA ILE A 12 15.06 -17.43 45.38
C ILE A 12 14.18 -17.07 44.17
N HIS A 13 12.93 -17.52 44.18
CA HIS A 13 11.93 -17.07 43.21
C HIS A 13 11.46 -15.65 43.57
N ALA A 14 12.30 -14.66 43.27
CA ALA A 14 11.89 -13.27 43.23
C ALA A 14 11.04 -13.06 41.97
N SER A 15 9.72 -12.94 42.13
CA SER A 15 8.81 -12.65 41.03
C SER A 15 9.04 -11.23 40.52
N SER A 16 9.95 -11.08 39.55
CA SER A 16 10.12 -9.86 38.76
C SER A 16 8.91 -9.63 37.86
N ALA A 17 7.80 -9.20 38.46
CA ALA A 17 6.75 -8.51 37.74
C ALA A 17 7.37 -7.23 37.16
N ALA A 18 7.68 -7.25 35.87
CA ALA A 18 8.04 -6.05 35.15
C ALA A 18 6.88 -5.06 35.30
N LYS A 19 7.17 -3.89 35.86
CA LYS A 19 6.28 -2.75 35.69
C LYS A 19 6.53 -2.25 34.27
N ASP A 20 5.62 -2.56 33.37
CA ASP A 20 5.44 -1.72 32.19
C ASP A 20 5.22 -0.27 32.66
N GLU A 21 5.71 0.68 31.86
CA GLU A 21 5.53 2.10 32.13
C GLU A 21 4.05 2.50 32.02
N ASN A 22 3.69 3.69 32.50
CA ASN A 22 2.30 4.16 32.52
C ASN A 22 1.75 4.48 31.11
N VAL A 23 1.56 3.46 30.28
CA VAL A 23 0.72 3.51 29.10
C VAL A 23 -0.73 3.66 29.58
N ALA A 24 -1.45 4.65 29.06
CA ALA A 24 -2.86 4.80 29.38
C ALA A 24 -3.65 3.55 28.92
N PRO A 25 -4.62 3.04 29.69
CA PRO A 25 -5.45 1.93 29.26
C PRO A 25 -6.20 2.30 27.98
N TRP A 26 -6.36 1.34 27.08
CA TRP A 26 -7.05 1.56 25.81
C TRP A 26 -8.52 1.90 26.05
N LEU A 27 -9.14 2.61 25.11
CA LEU A 27 -10.58 2.94 25.15
C LEU A 27 -11.47 1.76 24.71
N THR A 28 -11.00 0.53 24.94
CA THR A 28 -11.73 -0.74 24.75
C THR A 28 -12.59 -1.03 25.97
N LEU A 29 -13.57 -1.94 25.88
CA LEU A 29 -14.48 -2.26 26.98
C LEU A 29 -13.74 -2.77 28.24
N ASN A 30 -12.59 -3.41 28.04
CA ASN A 30 -11.81 -4.05 29.09
C ASN A 30 -10.44 -3.39 29.37
N GLY A 31 -10.13 -2.27 28.69
CA GLY A 31 -8.89 -1.49 28.86
C GLY A 31 -7.62 -2.08 28.24
N LYS A 32 -7.69 -3.28 27.64
CA LYS A 32 -6.55 -3.96 26.99
C LYS A 32 -6.40 -3.53 25.53
N ALA A 33 -5.24 -3.84 24.97
CA ALA A 33 -5.00 -3.71 23.53
C ALA A 33 -6.06 -4.48 22.71
N PRO A 34 -6.55 -3.91 21.60
CA PRO A 34 -7.44 -4.59 20.66
C PRO A 34 -6.84 -5.90 20.14
N THR A 35 -7.69 -6.90 19.89
CA THR A 35 -7.26 -8.20 19.36
C THR A 35 -7.28 -8.22 17.83
N VAL A 36 -6.19 -8.64 17.18
CA VAL A 36 -6.15 -8.86 15.74
C VAL A 36 -6.64 -10.27 15.39
N VAL A 37 -7.46 -10.34 14.34
CA VAL A 37 -8.11 -11.56 13.84
C VAL A 37 -7.95 -11.62 12.32
N GLY A 38 -7.39 -12.71 11.78
CA GLY A 38 -7.27 -12.92 10.34
C GLY A 38 -8.57 -13.47 9.73
N ARG A 39 -9.17 -12.77 8.76
CA ARG A 39 -10.40 -13.19 8.07
C ARG A 39 -10.08 -14.31 7.09
N GLU A 40 -10.56 -15.53 7.39
CA GLU A 40 -10.14 -16.75 6.69
C GLU A 40 -8.60 -16.83 6.63
N GLY A 41 -7.98 -16.48 7.77
CA GLY A 41 -6.54 -16.34 7.88
C GLY A 41 -5.98 -15.06 7.21
N PHE A 42 -5.11 -15.25 6.21
CA PHE A 42 -4.30 -14.22 5.54
C PHE A 42 -4.73 -14.17 4.07
N SER A 43 -6.05 -14.04 3.89
CA SER A 43 -6.75 -13.96 2.61
C SER A 43 -6.27 -12.80 1.73
N GLY A 44 -5.64 -11.78 2.33
CA GLY A 44 -4.95 -10.69 1.65
C GLY A 44 -3.76 -11.13 0.79
N GLN A 45 -3.13 -12.26 1.12
CA GLN A 45 -1.98 -12.79 0.39
C GLN A 45 -2.27 -14.10 -0.36
N PHE A 46 -3.06 -15.00 0.24
CA PHE A 46 -3.30 -16.35 -0.29
C PHE A 46 -4.80 -16.59 -0.50
N PRO A 47 -5.23 -17.50 -1.39
CA PRO A 47 -6.65 -17.78 -1.59
C PRO A 47 -7.29 -18.27 -0.28
N GLU A 48 -8.41 -17.63 0.09
CA GLU A 48 -8.95 -17.60 1.45
C GLU A 48 -9.30 -18.97 2.08
N ASP A 49 -9.59 -19.96 1.24
CA ASP A 49 -10.01 -21.30 1.68
C ASP A 49 -8.85 -22.30 1.87
N THR A 50 -7.60 -21.88 1.66
CA THR A 50 -6.47 -22.81 1.46
C THR A 50 -5.67 -23.15 2.71
N ASP A 51 -5.02 -24.33 2.67
CA ASP A 51 -4.02 -24.75 3.67
C ASP A 51 -2.85 -23.74 3.83
N LEU A 52 -2.57 -22.93 2.81
CA LEU A 52 -1.53 -21.90 2.80
C LEU A 52 -2.01 -20.61 3.47
N ALA A 53 -3.25 -20.17 3.19
CA ALA A 53 -3.89 -19.10 3.95
C ALA A 53 -3.95 -19.47 5.44
N LEU A 54 -4.46 -20.66 5.77
CA LEU A 54 -4.72 -21.06 7.16
C LEU A 54 -3.48 -21.57 7.94
N ALA A 55 -2.27 -21.36 7.42
CA ALA A 55 -1.03 -21.84 8.05
C ALA A 55 -0.70 -21.12 9.38
N PRO A 56 -0.31 -21.84 10.47
CA PRO A 56 -0.03 -21.23 11.77
C PRO A 56 1.04 -20.11 11.76
N SER A 57 2.00 -20.19 10.84
CA SER A 57 3.05 -19.17 10.63
C SER A 57 2.50 -17.80 10.19
N SER A 58 1.26 -17.73 9.71
CA SER A 58 0.58 -16.49 9.33
C SER A 58 -0.18 -15.84 10.52
N TYR A 59 -0.18 -16.46 11.71
CA TYR A 59 -0.93 -16.02 12.91
C TYR A 59 -0.09 -15.92 14.18
N ASP A 60 1.18 -15.51 14.10
CA ASP A 60 1.97 -15.37 15.33
C ASP A 60 1.30 -14.37 16.30
N GLY A 61 0.91 -14.86 17.47
CA GLY A 61 0.09 -14.15 18.46
C GLY A 61 -1.41 -13.93 18.13
N ASN A 62 -1.87 -14.15 16.90
CA ASN A 62 -3.19 -13.72 16.42
C ASN A 62 -4.29 -14.80 16.51
N LEU A 63 -5.56 -14.39 16.40
CA LEU A 63 -6.70 -15.28 16.17
C LEU A 63 -6.89 -15.50 14.66
N MET A 64 -7.29 -16.71 14.25
CA MET A 64 -7.84 -16.97 12.91
C MET A 64 -9.37 -16.99 12.99
N LEU A 65 -10.07 -16.29 12.11
CA LEU A 65 -11.49 -16.52 11.83
C LEU A 65 -11.64 -17.53 10.69
N CYS A 66 -12.45 -18.55 10.91
CA CYS A 66 -12.85 -19.54 9.90
C CYS A 66 -14.39 -19.58 9.79
N SER A 67 -14.92 -19.38 8.58
CA SER A 67 -16.34 -19.51 8.27
C SER A 67 -16.69 -20.97 7.95
N VAL A 68 -17.37 -21.65 8.87
CA VAL A 68 -17.59 -23.09 8.80
C VAL A 68 -18.79 -23.42 7.91
N GLN A 69 -18.54 -24.24 6.89
CA GLN A 69 -19.56 -24.77 5.98
C GLN A 69 -19.49 -26.30 5.91
N LEU A 70 -20.65 -26.97 5.95
CA LEU A 70 -20.77 -28.44 5.97
C LEU A 70 -20.76 -29.04 4.56
N THR A 71 -20.15 -30.21 4.44
CA THR A 71 -20.11 -31.03 3.23
C THR A 71 -21.30 -32.00 3.18
N MET A 72 -21.53 -32.64 2.01
CA MET A 72 -22.61 -33.61 1.79
C MET A 72 -22.60 -34.78 2.80
N ASP A 73 -21.41 -35.16 3.26
CA ASP A 73 -21.14 -36.23 4.23
C ASP A 73 -21.11 -35.76 5.70
N GLY A 74 -21.33 -34.46 5.96
CA GLY A 74 -21.48 -33.92 7.31
C GLY A 74 -20.17 -33.53 8.01
N GLU A 75 -19.05 -33.56 7.30
CA GLU A 75 -17.81 -32.90 7.72
C GLU A 75 -17.84 -31.40 7.34
N ALA A 76 -16.73 -30.68 7.51
CA ALA A 76 -16.69 -29.23 7.28
C ALA A 76 -15.36 -28.70 6.74
N ILE A 77 -15.44 -27.56 6.06
CA ILE A 77 -14.30 -26.74 5.59
C ILE A 77 -14.41 -25.31 6.14
N CYS A 78 -13.32 -24.55 6.06
CA CYS A 78 -13.37 -23.08 6.13
C CYS A 78 -13.68 -22.55 4.72
N GLN A 79 -14.73 -21.75 4.61
CA GLN A 79 -15.26 -21.22 3.35
C GLN A 79 -16.26 -20.08 3.63
N PRO A 80 -15.96 -18.80 3.29
CA PRO A 80 -16.89 -17.69 3.53
C PRO A 80 -18.01 -17.61 2.48
N ASN A 81 -17.78 -18.09 1.25
CA ASN A 81 -18.70 -17.98 0.14
C ASN A 81 -19.69 -19.15 0.12
N VAL A 82 -21.01 -18.89 0.15
CA VAL A 82 -22.03 -19.96 -0.02
C VAL A 82 -22.01 -20.57 -1.43
N ASP A 83 -21.55 -19.79 -2.41
CA ASP A 83 -21.19 -20.24 -3.75
C ASP A 83 -19.66 -20.31 -3.83
N ILE A 84 -19.11 -21.52 -3.72
CA ILE A 84 -17.67 -21.75 -3.60
C ILE A 84 -16.92 -21.51 -4.92
N SER A 85 -17.63 -21.28 -6.04
CA SER A 85 -17.01 -20.93 -7.33
C SER A 85 -16.38 -19.53 -7.35
N LYS A 86 -16.61 -18.71 -6.32
CA LYS A 86 -15.99 -17.39 -6.15
C LYS A 86 -14.52 -17.44 -5.71
N SER A 87 -14.11 -18.52 -5.05
CA SER A 87 -12.80 -18.67 -4.41
C SER A 87 -12.18 -20.05 -4.66
N THR A 88 -12.77 -20.87 -5.52
CA THR A 88 -12.27 -22.22 -5.87
C THR A 88 -12.46 -22.57 -7.35
N ASN A 89 -11.64 -23.47 -7.89
CA ASN A 89 -11.71 -23.90 -9.29
C ASN A 89 -12.86 -24.91 -9.58
N VAL A 90 -13.88 -25.01 -8.71
CA VAL A 90 -14.94 -26.03 -8.78
C VAL A 90 -15.68 -26.05 -10.12
N GLN A 91 -15.79 -24.91 -10.81
CA GLN A 91 -16.44 -24.82 -12.12
C GLN A 91 -15.66 -25.57 -13.21
N GLU A 92 -14.32 -25.62 -13.12
CA GLU A 92 -13.45 -26.33 -14.07
C GLU A 92 -13.50 -27.84 -13.86
N ILE A 93 -13.47 -28.27 -12.60
CA ILE A 93 -13.50 -29.68 -12.19
C ILE A 93 -14.90 -30.29 -12.35
N HIS A 94 -15.95 -29.45 -12.20
CA HIS A 94 -17.34 -29.86 -12.22
C HIS A 94 -18.22 -28.95 -13.10
N PRO A 95 -17.94 -28.86 -14.42
CA PRO A 95 -18.72 -28.04 -15.34
C PRO A 95 -20.19 -28.47 -15.37
N ASN A 96 -21.10 -27.50 -15.34
CA ASN A 96 -22.55 -27.69 -15.36
C ASN A 96 -23.15 -28.44 -14.14
N LYS A 97 -22.46 -28.49 -13.00
CA LYS A 97 -23.02 -28.99 -11.72
C LYS A 97 -23.74 -27.91 -10.88
N THR A 98 -23.91 -26.68 -11.38
CA THR A 98 -24.60 -25.61 -10.63
C THR A 98 -26.00 -26.01 -10.20
N LYS A 99 -26.40 -25.59 -9.00
CA LYS A 99 -27.77 -25.70 -8.49
C LYS A 99 -28.30 -24.33 -8.08
N THR A 100 -29.60 -24.26 -7.83
CA THR A 100 -30.24 -23.09 -7.20
C THR A 100 -30.82 -23.50 -5.85
N TYR A 101 -30.43 -22.80 -4.79
CA TYR A 101 -30.97 -22.97 -3.44
C TYR A 101 -31.53 -21.65 -2.90
N ASN A 102 -32.49 -21.73 -1.98
CA ASN A 102 -32.84 -20.63 -1.10
C ASN A 102 -31.75 -20.50 -0.02
N VAL A 103 -30.99 -19.42 -0.03
CA VAL A 103 -30.05 -19.05 1.03
C VAL A 103 -30.62 -17.82 1.72
N ASN A 104 -31.11 -17.99 2.95
CA ASN A 104 -31.59 -16.93 3.83
C ASN A 104 -32.60 -15.95 3.17
N GLY A 105 -33.49 -16.48 2.32
CA GLY A 105 -34.54 -15.74 1.61
C GLY A 105 -34.19 -15.32 0.17
N LYS A 106 -32.99 -15.63 -0.31
CA LYS A 106 -32.52 -15.33 -1.67
C LYS A 106 -32.31 -16.62 -2.47
N ASN A 107 -32.80 -16.66 -3.70
CA ASN A 107 -32.42 -17.70 -4.66
C ASN A 107 -30.99 -17.43 -5.13
N VAL A 108 -30.04 -18.26 -4.69
CA VAL A 108 -28.63 -18.23 -5.14
C VAL A 108 -28.42 -19.40 -6.10
N THR A 109 -27.84 -19.13 -7.27
CA THR A 109 -27.43 -20.16 -8.24
C THR A 109 -25.91 -20.22 -8.28
N GLY A 110 -25.32 -21.40 -8.07
CA GLY A 110 -23.87 -21.56 -7.89
C GLY A 110 -23.47 -22.97 -7.49
N TYR A 111 -22.33 -23.10 -6.82
CA TYR A 111 -21.71 -24.34 -6.36
C TYR A 111 -21.65 -24.40 -4.83
N PHE A 112 -22.28 -25.40 -4.21
CA PHE A 112 -22.50 -25.44 -2.76
C PHE A 112 -21.78 -26.61 -2.09
N THR A 113 -21.23 -26.41 -0.89
CA THR A 113 -20.51 -27.47 -0.15
C THR A 113 -21.36 -28.72 0.11
N ILE A 114 -22.67 -28.55 0.29
CA ILE A 114 -23.65 -29.63 0.52
C ILE A 114 -23.81 -30.60 -0.66
N ASP A 115 -23.26 -30.27 -1.83
CA ASP A 115 -23.35 -31.08 -3.05
C ASP A 115 -22.13 -31.99 -3.28
N TYR A 116 -21.14 -31.92 -2.38
CA TYR A 116 -19.83 -32.60 -2.50
C TYR A 116 -19.42 -33.28 -1.20
N THR A 117 -18.74 -34.42 -1.30
CA THR A 117 -18.06 -35.04 -0.15
C THR A 117 -16.84 -34.22 0.27
N ILE A 118 -16.42 -34.32 1.53
CA ILE A 118 -15.18 -33.66 1.99
C ILE A 118 -13.97 -34.10 1.15
N VAL A 119 -13.93 -35.38 0.78
CA VAL A 119 -12.89 -35.98 -0.08
C VAL A 119 -12.90 -35.35 -1.48
N GLU A 120 -14.07 -35.10 -2.07
CA GLU A 120 -14.15 -34.39 -3.36
C GLU A 120 -13.63 -32.96 -3.27
N LEU A 121 -13.93 -32.23 -2.18
CA LEU A 121 -13.45 -30.86 -2.02
C LEU A 121 -11.94 -30.81 -1.77
N VAL A 122 -11.39 -31.54 -0.79
CA VAL A 122 -9.98 -31.38 -0.38
C VAL A 122 -8.96 -32.10 -1.28
N GLU A 123 -9.37 -33.10 -2.07
CA GLU A 123 -8.46 -33.84 -2.97
C GLU A 123 -8.52 -33.36 -4.43
N LYS A 124 -9.56 -32.63 -4.85
CA LYS A 124 -9.81 -32.32 -6.28
C LYS A 124 -10.08 -30.85 -6.56
N ILE A 125 -10.58 -30.10 -5.59
CA ILE A 125 -10.86 -28.68 -5.74
C ILE A 125 -9.75 -27.89 -5.06
N THR A 126 -9.27 -26.85 -5.75
CA THR A 126 -8.23 -25.96 -5.26
C THR A 126 -8.77 -24.54 -5.09
N GLY A 127 -8.20 -23.80 -4.16
CA GLY A 127 -8.46 -22.37 -4.00
C GLY A 127 -7.95 -21.59 -5.22
N VAL A 128 -8.71 -20.57 -5.59
CA VAL A 128 -8.30 -19.51 -6.53
C VAL A 128 -8.59 -18.15 -5.92
N GLN A 129 -7.81 -17.15 -6.27
CA GLN A 129 -7.89 -15.84 -5.66
C GLN A 129 -9.20 -15.13 -6.02
N SER A 130 -10.03 -14.84 -5.01
CA SER A 130 -11.36 -14.23 -5.18
C SER A 130 -11.33 -12.72 -5.41
N THR A 131 -10.18 -12.07 -5.14
CA THR A 131 -10.02 -10.61 -5.26
C THR A 131 -9.02 -10.26 -6.36
N TRP A 132 -9.47 -9.56 -7.41
CA TRP A 132 -8.69 -9.23 -8.62
C TRP A 132 -7.39 -8.43 -8.38
N THR A 133 -7.28 -7.73 -7.24
CA THR A 133 -6.10 -6.97 -6.84
C THR A 133 -4.98 -7.83 -6.23
N ARG A 134 -5.21 -9.12 -6.02
CA ARG A 134 -4.27 -10.08 -5.41
C ARG A 134 -3.73 -11.06 -6.46
N SER A 135 -2.55 -11.62 -6.23
CA SER A 135 -1.87 -12.45 -7.21
C SER A 135 -2.52 -13.82 -7.40
N ASP A 136 -2.76 -14.21 -8.65
CA ASP A 136 -3.16 -15.57 -9.06
C ASP A 136 -1.98 -16.57 -9.07
N GLY A 137 -0.78 -16.12 -8.68
CA GLY A 137 0.40 -16.96 -8.48
C GLY A 137 0.23 -17.99 -7.36
N PHE A 138 -0.68 -17.75 -6.40
CA PHE A 138 -0.99 -18.68 -5.30
C PHE A 138 -2.25 -19.53 -5.53
N ASP A 139 -2.85 -19.48 -6.73
CA ASP A 139 -3.93 -20.39 -7.11
C ASP A 139 -3.45 -21.85 -7.15
N GLY A 140 -4.35 -22.81 -6.97
CA GLY A 140 -4.03 -24.23 -7.13
C GLY A 140 -3.58 -24.95 -5.85
N TYR A 141 -3.61 -24.28 -4.69
CA TYR A 141 -3.45 -24.92 -3.39
C TYR A 141 -4.76 -25.57 -2.92
N ASN A 142 -4.67 -26.69 -2.17
CA ASN A 142 -5.84 -27.43 -1.70
C ASN A 142 -6.68 -26.63 -0.69
N ILE A 143 -8.00 -26.88 -0.71
CA ILE A 143 -8.94 -26.37 0.31
C ILE A 143 -8.64 -27.01 1.67
N ALA A 144 -8.63 -26.20 2.72
CA ALA A 144 -8.40 -26.63 4.09
C ALA A 144 -9.66 -27.25 4.74
N PRO A 145 -9.60 -28.49 5.27
CA PRO A 145 -10.64 -29.02 6.13
C PRO A 145 -10.66 -28.31 7.49
N PHE A 146 -11.83 -28.22 8.12
CA PHE A 146 -11.98 -27.57 9.43
C PHE A 146 -11.20 -28.26 10.57
N LYS A 147 -10.89 -29.56 10.40
CA LYS A 147 -10.08 -30.37 11.31
C LYS A 147 -9.03 -31.14 10.51
N ARG A 148 -7.87 -31.42 11.11
CA ARG A 148 -6.80 -32.23 10.50
C ARG A 148 -6.64 -33.59 11.17
N GLY A 149 -6.29 -34.58 10.35
CA GLY A 149 -5.94 -35.93 10.77
C GLY A 149 -7.09 -36.76 11.35
N ASN A 150 -6.79 -38.02 11.69
CA ASN A 150 -7.77 -38.97 12.22
C ASN A 150 -8.18 -38.69 13.68
N GLU A 151 -7.52 -37.73 14.35
CA GLU A 151 -7.72 -37.43 15.78
C GLU A 151 -8.62 -36.19 15.99
N GLY A 152 -9.00 -35.48 14.91
CA GLY A 152 -9.99 -34.41 14.94
C GLY A 152 -9.51 -33.09 15.55
N GLU A 153 -8.20 -32.84 15.55
CA GLU A 153 -7.60 -31.58 16.01
C GLU A 153 -7.95 -30.41 15.08
N PHE A 154 -8.00 -29.20 15.64
CA PHE A 154 -8.22 -27.97 14.88
C PHE A 154 -7.02 -27.62 14.00
N MET A 155 -7.28 -26.89 12.91
CA MET A 155 -6.25 -26.28 12.05
C MET A 155 -5.25 -25.40 12.82
N VAL A 156 -5.73 -24.65 13.81
CA VAL A 156 -4.93 -23.81 14.73
C VAL A 156 -5.50 -23.86 16.15
N SER A 157 -4.67 -23.54 17.14
CA SER A 157 -5.03 -23.48 18.56
C SER A 157 -5.83 -22.23 18.97
N ASN A 158 -5.78 -21.17 18.15
CA ASN A 158 -6.36 -19.85 18.42
C ASN A 158 -7.47 -19.54 17.39
N LEU A 159 -8.62 -20.20 17.55
CA LEU A 159 -9.68 -20.22 16.52
C LEU A 159 -10.94 -19.44 16.93
N TRP A 160 -11.31 -18.48 16.08
CA TRP A 160 -12.63 -17.87 16.00
C TRP A 160 -13.45 -18.60 14.93
N ILE A 161 -14.61 -19.10 15.33
CA ILE A 161 -15.50 -19.87 14.44
C ILE A 161 -16.64 -18.94 14.02
N ASN A 162 -16.87 -18.82 12.71
CA ASN A 162 -18.02 -18.11 12.17
C ASN A 162 -19.00 -19.11 11.54
N VAL A 163 -20.30 -18.93 11.78
CA VAL A 163 -21.38 -19.80 11.26
C VAL A 163 -22.35 -18.93 10.45
N PRO A 164 -22.10 -18.75 9.13
CA PRO A 164 -22.80 -17.75 8.33
C PRO A 164 -24.20 -18.15 7.84
N TYR A 165 -24.50 -19.44 7.67
CA TYR A 165 -25.67 -19.93 6.90
C TYR A 165 -26.46 -21.06 7.60
N ALA A 166 -26.63 -21.03 8.93
CA ALA A 166 -27.22 -22.15 9.68
C ALA A 166 -28.66 -22.49 9.27
N GLN A 167 -29.50 -21.49 8.94
CA GLN A 167 -30.85 -21.71 8.43
C GLN A 167 -30.85 -22.44 7.08
N PHE A 168 -29.96 -22.07 6.15
CA PHE A 168 -29.78 -22.77 4.87
C PHE A 168 -29.43 -24.25 5.08
N TYR A 169 -28.53 -24.58 6.03
CA TYR A 169 -28.25 -25.98 6.38
C TYR A 169 -29.48 -26.69 6.96
N SER A 170 -30.25 -26.00 7.82
CA SER A 170 -31.48 -26.54 8.41
C SER A 170 -32.56 -26.86 7.37
N GLU A 171 -32.80 -25.93 6.43
CA GLU A 171 -33.72 -26.13 5.30
C GLU A 171 -33.28 -27.30 4.40
N ASN A 172 -31.97 -27.55 4.30
CA ASN A 172 -31.39 -28.67 3.56
C ASN A 172 -31.12 -29.93 4.41
N LYS A 173 -31.77 -30.06 5.58
CA LYS A 173 -31.77 -31.24 6.48
C LYS A 173 -30.44 -31.56 7.18
N MET A 174 -29.49 -30.62 7.16
CA MET A 174 -28.29 -30.65 8.01
C MET A 174 -28.55 -29.85 9.29
N ASN A 175 -27.64 -29.93 10.28
CA ASN A 175 -27.79 -29.16 11.52
C ASN A 175 -26.46 -28.59 12.02
N MET A 176 -26.29 -27.27 11.87
CA MET A 176 -25.09 -26.56 12.32
C MET A 176 -24.97 -26.55 13.84
N GLU A 177 -26.09 -26.50 14.58
CA GLU A 177 -26.04 -26.51 16.04
C GLU A 177 -25.41 -27.81 16.56
N ASP A 178 -25.83 -28.96 16.04
CA ASP A 178 -25.36 -30.29 16.45
C ASP A 178 -23.96 -30.62 15.90
N TYR A 179 -23.57 -30.13 14.72
CA TYR A 179 -22.15 -30.19 14.30
C TYR A 179 -21.28 -29.39 15.29
N ILE A 180 -21.59 -28.10 15.48
CA ILE A 180 -20.80 -27.22 16.34
C ILE A 180 -20.89 -27.66 17.82
N ARG A 181 -21.91 -28.43 18.25
CA ARG A 181 -21.99 -29.06 19.60
C ARG A 181 -21.02 -30.22 19.79
N GLN A 182 -20.58 -30.88 18.72
CA GLN A 182 -19.57 -31.96 18.75
C GLN A 182 -18.13 -31.42 18.64
N VAL A 183 -17.97 -30.15 18.25
CA VAL A 183 -16.67 -29.45 18.19
C VAL A 183 -16.14 -29.14 19.61
N PRO A 184 -14.88 -29.48 19.95
CA PRO A 184 -14.34 -29.40 21.32
C PRO A 184 -13.91 -27.98 21.74
N LEU A 185 -14.88 -27.07 21.86
CA LEU A 185 -14.65 -25.66 22.20
C LEU A 185 -14.19 -25.45 23.65
N THR A 186 -13.24 -24.53 23.84
CA THR A 186 -12.75 -24.04 25.14
C THR A 186 -13.03 -22.53 25.32
N GLU A 187 -12.73 -21.96 26.48
CA GLU A 187 -12.91 -20.51 26.73
C GLU A 187 -11.93 -19.61 25.95
N ASN A 188 -10.93 -20.17 25.27
CA ASN A 188 -10.06 -19.44 24.34
C ASN A 188 -10.71 -19.23 22.96
N HIS A 189 -11.82 -19.92 22.67
CA HIS A 189 -12.49 -19.87 21.37
C HIS A 189 -13.56 -18.78 21.33
N CYS A 190 -13.77 -18.20 20.15
CA CYS A 190 -14.88 -17.29 19.87
C CYS A 190 -15.85 -17.95 18.88
N LEU A 191 -17.15 -17.66 18.98
CA LEU A 191 -18.15 -18.14 18.03
C LEU A 191 -19.07 -16.99 17.58
N SER A 192 -19.08 -16.70 16.28
CA SER A 192 -19.97 -15.71 15.66
C SER A 192 -20.99 -16.32 14.72
N SER A 193 -22.12 -15.63 14.53
CA SER A 193 -23.08 -15.90 13.46
C SER A 193 -23.89 -14.63 13.16
N PRO A 194 -24.32 -14.43 11.89
CA PRO A 194 -25.28 -13.39 11.55
C PRO A 194 -26.73 -13.79 11.85
N GLU A 195 -26.99 -15.03 12.28
CA GLU A 195 -28.36 -15.54 12.48
C GLU A 195 -28.75 -15.59 13.96
N ILE A 196 -29.80 -14.84 14.32
CA ILE A 196 -30.28 -14.73 15.71
C ILE A 196 -30.86 -16.07 16.21
N GLY A 197 -31.41 -16.90 15.31
CA GLY A 197 -31.93 -18.23 15.61
C GLY A 197 -30.83 -19.17 16.09
N PHE A 198 -29.74 -19.28 15.33
CA PHE A 198 -28.57 -20.10 15.67
C PHE A 198 -27.95 -19.66 17.02
N LEU A 199 -27.72 -18.35 17.22
CA LEU A 199 -27.16 -17.85 18.48
C LEU A 199 -28.05 -18.19 19.68
N LYS A 200 -29.37 -18.06 19.55
CA LYS A 200 -30.32 -18.51 20.60
C LYS A 200 -30.22 -20.02 20.83
N ALA A 201 -30.19 -20.84 19.79
CA ALA A 201 -30.11 -22.30 19.87
C ALA A 201 -28.77 -22.83 20.43
N ILE A 202 -27.69 -22.04 20.34
CA ILE A 202 -26.38 -22.32 20.94
C ILE A 202 -26.22 -21.74 22.35
N SER A 203 -26.86 -20.62 22.69
CA SER A 203 -26.68 -19.90 23.96
C SER A 203 -26.88 -20.75 25.23
N GLY A 204 -27.65 -21.84 25.18
CA GLY A 204 -27.86 -22.78 26.28
C GLY A 204 -26.75 -23.81 26.53
N ARG A 205 -25.53 -23.63 25.99
CA ARG A 205 -24.46 -24.65 26.06
C ARG A 205 -23.75 -24.74 27.42
N LYS A 206 -23.24 -25.94 27.74
CA LYS A 206 -22.43 -26.28 28.93
C LYS A 206 -21.00 -25.71 28.96
N VAL A 207 -20.48 -25.14 27.88
CA VAL A 207 -19.10 -24.62 27.84
C VAL A 207 -19.08 -23.28 28.59
N LYS A 208 -18.67 -23.33 29.85
CA LYS A 208 -18.50 -22.15 30.70
C LYS A 208 -17.55 -21.15 30.00
N ASN A 209 -17.92 -19.87 30.03
CA ASN A 209 -17.16 -18.74 29.48
C ASN A 209 -17.00 -18.68 27.93
N LEU A 210 -17.62 -19.55 27.13
CA LEU A 210 -17.59 -19.41 25.66
C LEU A 210 -18.23 -18.08 25.22
N LYS A 211 -17.47 -17.24 24.49
CA LYS A 211 -17.98 -15.96 23.97
C LYS A 211 -18.74 -16.17 22.66
N LEU A 212 -19.98 -15.66 22.63
CA LEU A 212 -20.82 -15.58 21.42
C LEU A 212 -20.84 -14.14 20.89
N TYR A 213 -20.83 -13.97 19.57
CA TYR A 213 -20.89 -12.66 18.91
C TYR A 213 -21.95 -12.64 17.81
N PHE A 214 -22.66 -11.52 17.67
CA PHE A 214 -23.58 -11.31 16.55
C PHE A 214 -22.86 -10.59 15.41
N ALA A 215 -22.82 -11.20 14.22
CA ALA A 215 -22.13 -10.66 13.06
C ALA A 215 -23.10 -9.89 12.15
N PHE A 216 -23.02 -8.57 12.16
CA PHE A 216 -23.81 -7.73 11.27
C PHE A 216 -23.36 -7.93 9.81
N GLN A 217 -24.34 -8.06 8.90
CA GLN A 217 -24.13 -7.93 7.46
C GLN A 217 -24.40 -6.47 7.03
N ASP A 218 -24.50 -6.20 5.74
CA ASP A 218 -24.87 -4.88 5.23
C ASP A 218 -26.17 -4.34 5.83
N LYS A 219 -26.26 -3.01 5.98
CA LYS A 219 -27.35 -2.34 6.71
C LYS A 219 -28.74 -2.63 6.14
N ASP A 220 -28.81 -2.88 4.83
CA ASP A 220 -30.04 -3.17 4.10
C ASP A 220 -30.38 -4.67 3.95
N GLU A 221 -29.44 -5.56 4.29
CA GLU A 221 -29.69 -7.00 4.35
C GLU A 221 -30.64 -7.35 5.51
N VAL A 222 -31.31 -8.50 5.39
CA VAL A 222 -32.33 -8.95 6.35
C VAL A 222 -31.80 -10.12 7.18
N GLU A 223 -31.91 -10.02 8.50
CA GLU A 223 -31.61 -11.13 9.41
C GLU A 223 -32.76 -12.15 9.32
N PRO A 224 -32.48 -13.42 8.95
CA PRO A 224 -33.52 -14.32 8.47
C PRO A 224 -34.46 -14.81 9.58
N THR A 225 -34.03 -14.83 10.84
CA THR A 225 -34.86 -15.25 11.98
C THR A 225 -35.93 -14.22 12.36
N THR A 226 -35.55 -12.94 12.40
CA THR A 226 -36.40 -11.84 12.87
C THR A 226 -37.05 -11.03 11.75
N GLN A 227 -36.62 -11.25 10.50
CA GLN A 227 -37.08 -10.52 9.31
C GLN A 227 -36.92 -8.98 9.45
N LYS A 228 -35.92 -8.56 10.23
CA LYS A 228 -35.50 -7.16 10.39
C LYS A 228 -34.22 -6.90 9.60
N LYS A 229 -34.06 -5.67 9.10
CA LYS A 229 -32.79 -5.22 8.52
C LYS A 229 -31.67 -5.15 9.57
N TYR A 230 -30.43 -5.50 9.22
CA TYR A 230 -29.29 -5.42 10.14
C TYR A 230 -29.05 -3.98 10.66
N GLY A 231 -29.24 -2.95 9.82
CA GLY A 231 -29.19 -1.54 10.27
C GLY A 231 -30.25 -1.18 11.31
N SER A 232 -31.44 -1.81 11.25
CA SER A 232 -32.48 -1.67 12.27
C SER A 232 -32.16 -2.42 13.57
N ILE A 233 -31.45 -3.55 13.48
CA ILE A 233 -30.96 -4.30 14.66
C ILE A 233 -29.82 -3.53 15.34
N ALA A 234 -28.95 -2.87 14.58
CA ALA A 234 -27.84 -2.07 15.12
C ALA A 234 -28.32 -0.84 15.92
N SER A 235 -29.58 -0.43 15.71
CA SER A 235 -30.25 0.62 16.47
C SER A 235 -30.84 0.14 17.82
N ASP A 236 -30.82 -1.17 18.09
CA ASP A 236 -31.37 -1.80 19.30
C ASP A 236 -30.42 -2.90 19.84
N LEU A 237 -29.17 -2.53 20.13
CA LEU A 237 -28.16 -3.43 20.68
C LEU A 237 -28.56 -4.04 22.04
N ALA A 238 -29.48 -3.39 22.77
CA ALA A 238 -30.00 -3.89 24.04
C ALA A 238 -30.75 -5.23 23.87
N ALA A 239 -31.43 -5.45 22.73
CA ALA A 239 -32.08 -6.72 22.41
C ALA A 239 -31.09 -7.88 22.17
N LEU A 240 -29.84 -7.58 21.82
CA LEU A 240 -28.78 -8.58 21.61
C LEU A 240 -28.10 -9.00 22.93
N LYS A 241 -27.96 -8.08 23.89
CA LYS A 241 -27.15 -8.30 25.10
C LYS A 241 -27.47 -9.58 25.91
N PRO A 242 -28.72 -10.10 25.97
CA PRO A 242 -29.00 -11.36 26.66
C PRO A 242 -28.39 -12.62 26.01
N MET A 243 -27.92 -12.57 24.75
CA MET A 243 -27.45 -13.76 24.02
C MET A 243 -26.00 -13.66 23.50
N VAL A 244 -25.34 -12.50 23.57
CA VAL A 244 -23.96 -12.30 23.09
C VAL A 244 -23.05 -11.55 24.08
N ALA A 245 -21.76 -11.89 24.01
CA ALA A 245 -20.67 -11.17 24.68
C ALA A 245 -20.29 -9.89 23.93
N GLY A 246 -20.43 -9.89 22.60
CA GLY A 246 -20.10 -8.74 21.74
C GLY A 246 -20.76 -8.81 20.37
N ILE A 247 -20.30 -7.94 19.47
CA ILE A 247 -20.76 -7.81 18.09
C ILE A 247 -19.57 -7.75 17.12
N VAL A 248 -19.76 -8.25 15.90
CA VAL A 248 -18.87 -8.02 14.76
C VAL A 248 -19.61 -7.10 13.78
N VAL A 249 -18.98 -6.01 13.33
CA VAL A 249 -19.58 -5.05 12.40
C VAL A 249 -18.66 -4.71 11.22
N PRO A 250 -19.17 -4.55 9.99
CA PRO A 250 -18.46 -3.86 8.91
C PRO A 250 -18.06 -2.44 9.34
N LYS A 251 -16.87 -2.00 8.96
CA LYS A 251 -16.26 -0.73 9.40
C LYS A 251 -17.12 0.51 9.14
N GLU A 252 -17.96 0.46 8.11
CA GLU A 252 -18.93 1.47 7.68
C GLU A 252 -20.08 1.67 8.68
N TYR A 253 -20.29 0.78 9.65
CA TYR A 253 -21.21 0.99 10.79
C TYR A 253 -20.66 1.99 11.81
N ILE A 254 -19.35 2.19 11.87
CA ILE A 254 -18.67 3.06 12.84
C ILE A 254 -18.19 4.34 12.15
N TRP A 255 -17.52 4.19 11.00
CA TRP A 255 -17.08 5.29 10.15
C TRP A 255 -17.72 5.14 8.75
N PRO A 256 -18.94 5.69 8.54
CA PRO A 256 -19.55 5.71 7.22
C PRO A 256 -18.69 6.49 6.21
N VAL A 257 -18.64 5.98 4.98
CA VAL A 257 -18.03 6.63 3.82
C VAL A 257 -19.16 7.23 2.96
N ASP A 258 -18.94 8.38 2.34
CA ASP A 258 -19.88 8.99 1.38
C ASP A 258 -19.60 8.56 -0.08
N ASP A 259 -20.53 8.87 -0.99
CA ASP A 259 -20.44 8.55 -2.43
C ASP A 259 -19.24 9.23 -3.13
N SER A 260 -18.50 10.11 -2.44
CA SER A 260 -17.27 10.77 -2.91
C SER A 260 -16.00 10.17 -2.29
N ASN A 261 -16.11 9.03 -1.61
CA ASN A 261 -15.02 8.32 -0.92
C ASN A 261 -14.34 9.12 0.21
N TYR A 262 -15.11 9.92 0.95
CA TYR A 262 -14.68 10.55 2.20
C TYR A 262 -15.38 9.96 3.42
N LEU A 263 -14.68 9.91 4.55
CA LEU A 263 -15.30 9.64 5.85
C LEU A 263 -16.28 10.77 6.19
N VAL A 264 -17.51 10.42 6.61
CA VAL A 264 -18.43 11.41 7.15
C VAL A 264 -17.85 12.06 8.42
N ALA A 265 -18.13 13.34 8.64
CA ALA A 265 -17.39 14.22 9.56
C ALA A 265 -17.40 13.82 11.06
N LYS A 266 -18.13 12.77 11.45
CA LYS A 266 -18.15 12.18 12.81
C LYS A 266 -18.41 10.68 12.75
N PRO A 267 -17.84 9.88 13.66
CA PRO A 267 -18.19 8.47 13.79
C PRO A 267 -19.61 8.31 14.35
N THR A 268 -20.19 7.12 14.18
CA THR A 268 -21.44 6.77 14.87
C THR A 268 -21.16 6.51 16.36
N THR A 269 -22.21 6.53 17.19
CA THR A 269 -22.07 6.24 18.63
C THR A 269 -21.94 4.74 18.94
N LEU A 270 -22.02 3.87 17.93
CA LEU A 270 -22.19 2.41 18.07
C LEU A 270 -21.18 1.76 19.00
N VAL A 271 -19.89 2.10 18.90
CA VAL A 271 -18.85 1.56 19.81
C VAL A 271 -19.16 1.93 21.26
N THR A 272 -19.44 3.22 21.51
CA THR A 272 -19.73 3.71 22.86
C THR A 272 -21.05 3.16 23.43
N ASP A 273 -22.05 2.91 22.58
CA ASP A 273 -23.35 2.37 23.00
C ASP A 273 -23.30 0.87 23.26
N ALA A 274 -22.54 0.12 22.45
CA ALA A 274 -22.18 -1.27 22.74
C ALA A 274 -21.41 -1.38 24.07
N HIS A 275 -20.39 -0.54 24.28
CA HIS A 275 -19.60 -0.51 25.52
C HIS A 275 -20.45 -0.17 26.76
N LYS A 276 -21.40 0.77 26.68
CA LYS A 276 -22.36 1.06 27.76
C LYS A 276 -23.23 -0.15 28.14
N LEU A 277 -23.51 -1.04 27.19
CA LEU A 277 -24.22 -2.31 27.40
C LEU A 277 -23.30 -3.46 27.81
N GLY A 278 -21.98 -3.23 27.89
CA GLY A 278 -20.99 -4.26 28.14
C GLY A 278 -20.87 -5.27 26.98
N LEU A 279 -21.01 -4.81 25.74
CA LEU A 279 -20.74 -5.58 24.52
C LEU A 279 -19.36 -5.22 23.97
N GLU A 280 -18.52 -6.21 23.73
CA GLU A 280 -17.26 -6.02 22.98
C GLU A 280 -17.57 -5.75 21.50
N VAL A 281 -16.78 -4.92 20.83
CA VAL A 281 -16.96 -4.56 19.42
C VAL A 281 -15.75 -4.95 18.59
N TYR A 282 -15.95 -5.92 17.70
CA TYR A 282 -14.97 -6.30 16.68
C TYR A 282 -15.39 -5.72 15.33
N VAL A 283 -14.42 -5.31 14.51
CA VAL A 283 -14.70 -4.62 13.23
C VAL A 283 -14.08 -5.37 12.05
N SER A 284 -14.85 -5.59 11.00
CA SER A 284 -14.43 -6.28 9.76
C SER A 284 -14.41 -5.35 8.54
N GLY A 285 -13.70 -5.77 7.48
CA GLY A 285 -13.62 -5.03 6.21
C GLY A 285 -12.31 -4.26 6.00
N PHE A 286 -11.27 -4.58 6.76
CA PHE A 286 -9.93 -4.05 6.52
C PHE A 286 -9.20 -4.91 5.48
N ALA A 287 -8.77 -4.26 4.40
CA ALA A 287 -7.99 -4.86 3.34
C ALA A 287 -7.10 -3.77 2.72
N ASN A 288 -5.80 -4.03 2.63
CA ASN A 288 -4.80 -3.06 2.20
C ASN A 288 -4.89 -2.76 0.69
N ASP A 289 -5.37 -3.73 -0.08
CA ASP A 289 -5.45 -3.73 -1.54
C ASP A 289 -6.73 -3.08 -2.10
N ASN A 290 -7.49 -2.37 -1.25
CA ASN A 290 -8.71 -1.66 -1.61
C ASN A 290 -8.48 -0.15 -1.82
N VAL A 291 -9.41 0.49 -2.53
CA VAL A 291 -9.46 1.96 -2.62
C VAL A 291 -9.93 2.54 -1.28
N LEU A 292 -8.96 2.85 -0.42
CA LEU A 292 -9.24 3.44 0.90
C LEU A 292 -9.87 4.85 0.79
N PRO A 293 -10.68 5.28 1.77
CA PRO A 293 -11.16 6.66 1.88
C PRO A 293 -10.02 7.69 1.80
N TYR A 294 -10.25 8.79 1.07
CA TYR A 294 -9.22 9.80 0.82
C TYR A 294 -8.62 10.44 2.08
N ASN A 295 -9.34 10.37 3.20
CA ASN A 295 -8.87 10.75 4.53
C ASN A 295 -7.60 10.00 4.98
N TYR A 296 -7.39 8.76 4.51
CA TYR A 296 -6.23 7.93 4.84
C TYR A 296 -5.09 8.06 3.82
N SER A 297 -5.33 8.62 2.63
CA SER A 297 -4.29 8.81 1.60
C SER A 297 -3.51 7.52 1.28
N TYR A 298 -4.25 6.43 1.07
CA TYR A 298 -3.76 5.08 0.78
C TYR A 298 -2.84 4.45 1.86
N ASP A 299 -2.81 5.01 3.07
CA ASP A 299 -2.10 4.46 4.22
C ASP A 299 -3.01 3.46 4.99
N PRO A 300 -2.84 2.13 4.86
CA PRO A 300 -3.71 1.18 5.53
C PRO A 300 -3.57 1.25 7.05
N THR A 301 -2.35 1.52 7.55
CA THR A 301 -2.11 1.75 8.98
C THR A 301 -2.88 2.95 9.52
N ALA A 302 -3.04 4.03 8.74
CA ALA A 302 -3.90 5.15 9.12
C ALA A 302 -5.39 4.78 9.21
N GLU A 303 -5.86 3.82 8.40
CA GLU A 303 -7.21 3.26 8.56
C GLU A 303 -7.34 2.54 9.90
N TYR A 304 -6.50 1.53 10.19
CA TYR A 304 -6.56 0.78 11.45
C TYR A 304 -6.50 1.69 12.69
N LEU A 305 -5.56 2.65 12.71
CA LEU A 305 -5.41 3.63 13.79
C LEU A 305 -6.69 4.43 14.08
N ASN A 306 -7.52 4.70 13.07
CA ASN A 306 -8.77 5.44 13.23
C ASN A 306 -9.90 4.63 13.92
N PHE A 307 -9.72 3.32 14.12
CA PHE A 307 -10.63 2.48 14.91
C PHE A 307 -10.08 2.14 16.30
N ILE A 308 -8.75 2.14 16.47
CA ILE A 308 -8.11 1.76 17.75
C ILE A 308 -7.55 2.91 18.59
N SER A 309 -7.21 4.06 17.99
CA SER A 309 -6.47 5.13 18.67
C SER A 309 -6.87 6.55 18.23
N ASN A 310 -8.18 6.75 17.95
CA ASN A 310 -8.71 8.05 17.50
C ASN A 310 -9.03 9.04 18.64
N GLY A 311 -8.74 8.68 19.90
CA GLY A 311 -8.99 9.51 21.09
C GLY A 311 -10.45 9.62 21.54
N GLN A 312 -11.40 9.07 20.79
CA GLN A 312 -12.84 9.05 21.12
C GLN A 312 -13.31 7.67 21.58
N PHE A 313 -12.78 6.61 20.99
CA PHE A 313 -13.02 5.21 21.37
C PHE A 313 -11.86 4.31 20.91
N SER A 314 -11.89 3.04 21.30
CA SER A 314 -11.07 1.96 20.73
C SER A 314 -11.95 0.72 20.57
N VAL A 315 -11.92 0.08 19.41
CA VAL A 315 -12.65 -1.18 19.18
C VAL A 315 -11.91 -2.35 19.84
N ASP A 316 -12.64 -3.33 20.36
CA ASP A 316 -12.05 -4.46 21.10
C ASP A 316 -11.27 -5.45 20.21
N GLY A 317 -11.48 -5.39 18.89
CA GLY A 317 -10.63 -6.06 17.92
C GLY A 317 -10.90 -5.74 16.45
N LEU A 318 -9.99 -6.22 15.60
CA LEU A 318 -9.91 -5.97 14.16
C LEU A 318 -9.91 -7.31 13.42
N ILE A 319 -10.84 -7.48 12.49
CA ILE A 319 -10.94 -8.63 11.58
C ILE A 319 -10.49 -8.16 10.20
N THR A 320 -9.35 -8.66 9.74
CA THR A 320 -8.60 -8.15 8.58
C THR A 320 -8.16 -9.28 7.65
N ASP A 321 -8.07 -8.96 6.36
CA ASP A 321 -7.43 -9.81 5.36
C ASP A 321 -5.89 -9.80 5.49
N PHE A 322 -5.32 -8.82 6.20
CA PHE A 322 -3.88 -8.56 6.35
C PHE A 322 -3.45 -8.42 7.84
N PRO A 323 -3.32 -9.54 8.59
CA PRO A 323 -2.95 -9.54 10.01
C PRO A 323 -1.67 -8.78 10.39
N PRO A 324 -0.57 -8.77 9.60
CA PRO A 324 0.65 -8.02 9.93
C PRO A 324 0.35 -6.53 10.13
N THR A 325 -0.19 -5.86 9.11
CA THR A 325 -0.56 -4.43 9.13
C THR A 325 -1.38 -4.01 10.35
N ALA A 326 -2.36 -4.83 10.76
CA ALA A 326 -3.22 -4.54 11.91
C ALA A 326 -2.46 -4.66 13.26
N THR A 327 -1.41 -5.48 13.29
CA THR A 327 -0.48 -5.62 14.42
C THR A 327 0.52 -4.46 14.45
N ASP A 328 1.07 -4.13 13.28
CA ASP A 328 2.09 -3.11 13.06
C ASP A 328 1.56 -1.69 13.27
N ALA A 329 0.26 -1.48 13.03
CA ALA A 329 -0.42 -0.19 13.12
C ALA A 329 -0.38 0.50 14.50
N MET A 330 0.18 -0.13 15.52
CA MET A 330 0.10 0.37 16.90
C MET A 330 1.12 1.47 17.28
N LYS A 331 2.25 1.74 16.56
CA LYS A 331 3.40 2.62 17.03
C LYS A 331 4.14 3.39 15.88
N GLN A 332 4.84 4.54 16.12
CA GLN A 332 5.26 5.65 15.16
C GLN A 332 6.62 6.36 15.56
N PRO A 333 7.31 7.39 14.89
CA PRO A 333 7.48 7.96 13.48
C PRO A 333 8.57 7.33 12.54
N LEU A 334 9.39 7.83 11.54
CA LEU A 334 10.05 9.10 10.97
C LEU A 334 10.43 9.07 9.41
N ILE A 335 10.65 10.20 8.67
CA ILE A 335 10.90 10.23 7.17
C ILE A 335 11.88 11.27 6.52
N ILE A 336 12.14 11.15 5.19
CA ILE A 336 12.59 12.18 4.20
C ILE A 336 11.60 12.28 3.00
N THR A 337 11.37 13.47 2.40
CA THR A 337 10.28 13.72 1.41
C THR A 337 10.64 13.63 -0.09
N ARG A 338 9.61 13.73 -0.94
CA ARG A 338 9.65 13.97 -2.40
C ARG A 338 8.57 14.99 -2.81
N GLY A 339 8.96 16.17 -3.30
CA GLY A 339 8.04 17.28 -3.59
C GLY A 339 7.29 17.80 -2.36
N GLY A 340 7.84 17.59 -1.15
CA GLY A 340 7.08 17.67 0.10
C GLY A 340 6.11 16.49 0.26
N ALA A 341 4.88 16.75 0.68
CA ALA A 341 3.81 15.75 0.77
C ALA A 341 3.03 15.57 -0.56
N SER A 342 3.71 15.21 -1.65
CA SER A 342 3.11 15.13 -3.00
C SER A 342 2.03 14.03 -3.16
N GLY A 343 1.93 13.10 -2.21
CA GLY A 343 0.82 12.15 -2.08
C GLY A 343 -0.48 12.78 -1.55
N ILE A 344 -0.38 13.94 -0.89
CA ILE A 344 -1.48 14.61 -0.17
C ILE A 344 -1.92 15.91 -0.88
N TYR A 345 -0.96 16.70 -1.35
CA TYR A 345 -1.17 17.98 -2.05
C TYR A 345 -0.34 18.03 -3.32
N ALA A 346 -0.67 18.93 -4.26
CA ALA A 346 0.10 19.12 -5.47
C ALA A 346 1.58 19.41 -5.15
N ASP A 347 2.51 18.86 -5.95
CA ASP A 347 3.93 18.84 -5.59
C ASP A 347 4.54 20.23 -5.43
N SER A 348 5.54 20.34 -4.55
CA SER A 348 6.36 21.54 -4.36
C SER A 348 5.56 22.80 -3.96
N THR A 349 4.32 22.64 -3.49
CA THR A 349 3.46 23.74 -3.03
C THR A 349 3.68 24.11 -1.56
N ASP A 350 3.23 25.32 -1.19
CA ASP A 350 3.19 25.78 0.21
C ASP A 350 2.45 24.81 1.15
N LEU A 351 1.39 24.15 0.69
CA LEU A 351 0.67 23.11 1.44
C LEU A 351 1.44 21.79 1.52
N ALA A 352 2.02 21.32 0.41
CA ALA A 352 2.82 20.09 0.41
C ALA A 352 4.03 20.20 1.36
N TYR A 353 4.68 21.37 1.42
CA TYR A 353 5.78 21.62 2.35
C TYR A 353 5.33 21.81 3.80
N GLN A 354 4.16 22.41 4.06
CA GLN A 354 3.65 22.48 5.43
C GLN A 354 3.27 21.09 5.96
N GLN A 355 2.56 20.29 5.16
CA GLN A 355 2.15 18.94 5.51
C GLN A 355 3.36 18.02 5.77
N ALA A 356 4.43 18.13 4.97
CA ALA A 356 5.67 17.40 5.19
C ALA A 356 6.31 17.65 6.58
N LEU A 357 6.16 18.87 7.14
CA LEU A 357 6.64 19.18 8.49
C LEU A 357 5.66 18.72 9.57
N ASP A 358 4.36 18.78 9.29
CA ASP A 358 3.32 18.30 10.19
C ASP A 358 3.30 16.75 10.28
N ASP A 359 3.91 16.06 9.31
CA ASP A 359 4.22 14.63 9.30
C ASP A 359 5.66 14.30 9.78
N GLU A 360 6.37 15.28 10.36
CA GLU A 360 7.72 15.16 10.96
C GLU A 360 8.89 14.75 10.05
N ALA A 361 8.90 15.12 8.76
CA ALA A 361 10.05 14.85 7.88
C ALA A 361 11.34 15.56 8.34
N ASP A 362 12.48 14.84 8.34
CA ASP A 362 13.82 15.37 8.61
C ASP A 362 14.26 16.37 7.54
N VAL A 363 14.12 15.96 6.27
CA VAL A 363 14.60 16.66 5.08
C VAL A 363 13.43 16.91 4.15
N ILE A 364 13.22 18.19 3.81
CA ILE A 364 12.32 18.61 2.73
C ILE A 364 13.11 18.93 1.46
N ASP A 365 12.53 18.64 0.30
CA ASP A 365 13.21 18.65 -1.00
C ASP A 365 12.64 19.68 -2.00
N CYS A 366 13.49 20.23 -2.85
CA CYS A 366 13.11 21.17 -3.91
C CYS A 366 13.87 20.82 -5.19
N SER A 367 13.18 20.21 -6.15
CA SER A 367 13.64 20.16 -7.55
C SER A 367 13.54 21.55 -8.16
N VAL A 368 14.68 22.14 -8.53
CA VAL A 368 14.70 23.54 -8.99
C VAL A 368 14.48 23.60 -10.49
N GLN A 369 13.36 24.17 -10.90
CA GLN A 369 13.10 24.57 -12.29
C GLN A 369 13.36 26.08 -12.45
N MET A 370 13.45 26.53 -13.71
CA MET A 370 13.58 27.96 -14.04
C MET A 370 12.53 28.38 -15.06
N SER A 371 11.95 29.56 -14.86
CA SER A 371 11.14 30.24 -15.87
C SER A 371 12.01 30.82 -17.00
N GLN A 372 11.39 31.18 -18.13
CA GLN A 372 12.02 31.85 -19.27
C GLN A 372 12.74 33.17 -18.88
N ASP A 373 12.17 33.91 -17.92
CA ASP A 373 12.73 35.17 -17.39
C ASP A 373 13.73 34.97 -16.23
N GLY A 374 14.05 33.71 -15.89
CA GLY A 374 15.15 33.36 -14.99
C GLY A 374 14.78 33.22 -13.51
N VAL A 375 13.50 33.14 -13.16
CA VAL A 375 13.07 32.89 -11.78
C VAL A 375 13.19 31.41 -11.45
N ALA A 376 13.94 31.08 -10.38
CA ALA A 376 14.09 29.72 -9.89
C ALA A 376 12.99 29.36 -8.86
N PHE A 377 12.33 28.22 -9.08
CA PHE A 377 11.22 27.73 -8.25
C PHE A 377 11.25 26.21 -8.07
N CYS A 378 10.55 25.72 -7.03
CA CYS A 378 10.46 24.30 -6.74
C CYS A 378 9.32 23.67 -7.54
N MET A 379 9.63 22.62 -8.32
CA MET A 379 8.66 21.76 -9.01
C MET A 379 9.34 20.46 -9.48
N LEU A 380 8.68 19.31 -9.30
CA LEU A 380 9.30 18.00 -9.58
C LEU A 380 9.71 17.80 -11.04
N THR A 381 8.99 18.38 -12.01
CA THR A 381 9.25 18.25 -13.45
C THR A 381 9.40 19.61 -14.15
N PRO A 382 10.20 19.71 -15.22
CA PRO A 382 10.26 20.91 -16.06
C PRO A 382 9.02 21.06 -16.95
N ASP A 383 8.35 19.96 -17.33
CA ASP A 383 7.05 19.97 -18.01
C ASP A 383 5.93 20.25 -17.00
N LEU A 384 5.14 21.28 -17.31
CA LEU A 384 4.02 21.76 -16.51
C LEU A 384 2.70 21.09 -16.89
N SER A 385 2.65 20.36 -18.02
CA SER A 385 1.41 19.82 -18.60
C SER A 385 0.75 18.70 -17.77
N THR A 386 1.50 18.09 -16.85
CA THR A 386 1.12 16.88 -16.10
C THR A 386 0.80 17.10 -14.62
N SER A 387 1.34 18.16 -14.01
CA SER A 387 1.09 18.56 -12.61
C SER A 387 0.59 20.01 -12.47
N THR A 388 0.13 20.63 -13.57
CA THR A 388 -0.64 21.89 -13.56
C THR A 388 -1.73 21.87 -14.62
N ASN A 389 -2.61 22.87 -14.64
CA ASN A 389 -3.57 23.10 -15.72
C ASN A 389 -2.97 23.68 -17.02
N ALA A 390 -1.64 23.73 -17.21
CA ALA A 390 -0.98 24.35 -18.37
C ALA A 390 -1.49 23.81 -19.72
N ALA A 391 -1.80 22.51 -19.82
CA ALA A 391 -2.37 21.89 -21.03
C ALA A 391 -3.71 22.50 -21.48
N ALA A 392 -4.44 23.19 -20.59
CA ALA A 392 -5.69 23.88 -20.92
C ALA A 392 -5.52 25.38 -21.25
N ILE A 393 -4.32 25.95 -21.03
CA ILE A 393 -4.06 27.40 -21.15
C ILE A 393 -3.01 27.70 -22.23
N PHE A 394 -1.95 26.90 -22.30
CA PHE A 394 -0.76 27.13 -23.12
C PHE A 394 -0.47 25.96 -24.09
N MET A 395 -1.52 25.30 -24.60
CA MET A 395 -1.36 24.15 -25.51
C MET A 395 -0.63 24.50 -26.81
N ASP A 396 -0.72 25.76 -27.25
CA ASP A 396 0.03 26.35 -28.36
C ASP A 396 1.53 26.51 -28.07
N ARG A 397 1.93 26.45 -26.80
CA ARG A 397 3.32 26.49 -26.33
C ARG A 397 3.94 25.09 -26.16
N SER A 398 3.18 24.03 -26.43
CA SER A 398 3.66 22.64 -26.41
C SER A 398 4.81 22.44 -27.41
N SER A 399 5.89 21.77 -26.97
CA SER A 399 7.06 21.51 -27.81
C SER A 399 7.69 20.13 -27.56
N ASP A 400 8.58 19.72 -28.45
CA ASP A 400 9.35 18.48 -28.34
C ASP A 400 10.75 18.78 -27.80
N VAL A 401 11.07 18.24 -26.62
CA VAL A 401 12.41 18.30 -26.01
C VAL A 401 12.82 16.88 -25.61
N LYS A 402 13.44 16.17 -26.56
CA LYS A 402 13.72 14.72 -26.42
C LYS A 402 14.89 14.43 -25.48
N GLU A 403 15.66 15.45 -25.11
CA GLU A 403 16.65 15.45 -24.05
C GLU A 403 16.03 15.43 -22.63
N ILE A 404 14.72 15.69 -22.51
CA ILE A 404 13.98 15.71 -21.24
C ILE A 404 12.94 14.60 -21.19
N GLN A 405 12.15 14.41 -22.26
CA GLN A 405 11.06 13.44 -22.30
C GLN A 405 10.67 13.01 -23.71
N ILE A 406 10.05 11.83 -23.83
CA ILE A 406 9.61 11.26 -25.12
C ILE A 406 8.41 12.01 -25.69
N ASP A 407 7.42 12.36 -24.85
CA ASP A 407 6.19 13.04 -25.25
C ASP A 407 6.36 14.57 -25.28
N SER A 408 5.61 15.25 -26.16
CA SER A 408 5.60 16.72 -26.21
C SER A 408 5.04 17.32 -24.91
N GLY A 409 5.65 18.40 -24.42
CA GLY A 409 5.32 19.02 -23.12
C GLY A 409 5.27 20.55 -23.18
N ILE A 410 4.78 21.18 -22.10
CA ILE A 410 4.72 22.63 -21.93
C ILE A 410 5.70 23.01 -20.83
N PHE A 411 6.91 23.42 -21.22
CA PHE A 411 8.03 23.51 -20.30
C PHE A 411 8.16 24.86 -19.59
N SER A 412 8.55 24.82 -18.32
CA SER A 412 8.83 25.98 -17.46
C SER A 412 9.75 27.02 -18.09
N PHE A 413 10.84 26.59 -18.73
CA PHE A 413 11.82 27.47 -19.38
C PHE A 413 11.29 28.18 -20.65
N ASP A 414 10.10 27.82 -21.12
CA ASP A 414 9.43 28.50 -22.24
C ASP A 414 8.28 29.43 -21.78
N LEU A 415 7.92 29.45 -20.50
CA LEU A 415 6.96 30.40 -19.90
C LEU A 415 7.66 31.37 -18.93
N THR A 416 7.21 32.63 -18.89
CA THR A 416 7.62 33.59 -17.86
C THR A 416 7.06 33.22 -16.48
N TRP A 417 7.66 33.72 -15.41
CA TRP A 417 7.15 33.50 -14.05
C TRP A 417 5.75 34.09 -13.86
N GLU A 418 5.43 35.22 -14.50
CA GLU A 418 4.07 35.79 -14.48
C GLU A 418 3.05 34.86 -15.15
N GLU A 419 3.37 34.25 -16.30
CA GLU A 419 2.55 33.20 -16.93
C GLU A 419 2.39 31.96 -16.02
N ILE A 420 3.48 31.48 -15.42
CA ILE A 420 3.46 30.32 -14.50
C ILE A 420 2.59 30.61 -13.27
N GLN A 421 2.60 31.84 -12.75
CA GLN A 421 1.74 32.25 -11.63
C GLN A 421 0.24 32.32 -11.98
N THR A 422 -0.15 32.23 -13.26
CA THR A 422 -1.56 32.07 -13.66
C THR A 422 -2.06 30.62 -13.58
N LEU A 423 -1.14 29.65 -13.52
CA LEU A 423 -1.46 28.23 -13.49
C LEU A 423 -2.05 27.81 -12.14
N GLN A 424 -2.84 26.74 -12.16
CA GLN A 424 -3.25 26.00 -10.97
C GLN A 424 -2.37 24.76 -10.85
N PRO A 425 -1.66 24.54 -9.73
CA PRO A 425 -0.99 23.28 -9.47
C PRO A 425 -2.04 22.16 -9.35
N GLN A 426 -1.70 20.96 -9.81
CA GLN A 426 -2.60 19.81 -9.83
C GLN A 426 -1.97 18.60 -9.15
N LEU A 427 -2.63 18.12 -8.09
CA LEU A 427 -2.37 16.80 -7.52
C LEU A 427 -2.87 15.75 -8.51
N THR A 428 -1.94 14.94 -9.01
CA THR A 428 -2.19 13.82 -9.92
C THR A 428 -1.66 12.53 -9.33
N SER A 429 -2.22 11.40 -9.75
CA SER A 429 -1.69 10.07 -9.42
C SER A 429 -0.95 9.52 -10.64
N PRO A 430 0.24 8.91 -10.48
CA PRO A 430 0.88 8.19 -11.59
C PRO A 430 0.03 7.02 -12.10
N PHE A 431 -0.93 6.53 -11.29
CA PHE A 431 -1.85 5.44 -11.61
C PHE A 431 -3.20 5.92 -12.18
N GLU A 432 -3.47 7.24 -12.23
CA GLU A 432 -4.72 7.84 -12.72
C GLU A 432 -5.06 7.36 -14.15
N LYS A 433 -4.08 7.39 -15.06
CA LYS A 433 -4.26 7.04 -16.48
C LYS A 433 -4.34 5.54 -16.76
N PHE A 434 -3.80 4.69 -15.87
CA PHE A 434 -3.67 3.25 -16.12
C PHE A 434 -4.82 2.44 -15.52
N ILE A 435 -5.28 2.81 -14.32
CA ILE A 435 -6.28 2.04 -13.55
C ILE A 435 -7.36 2.92 -12.89
N GLY A 436 -7.33 4.24 -13.08
CA GLY A 436 -8.31 5.15 -12.47
C GLY A 436 -8.12 5.39 -10.98
N LEU A 437 -6.94 5.12 -10.41
CA LEU A 437 -6.65 5.32 -8.99
C LEU A 437 -6.25 6.78 -8.71
N TYR A 438 -7.24 7.65 -8.49
CA TYR A 438 -7.05 9.08 -8.23
C TYR A 438 -6.49 9.38 -6.82
N ARG A 439 -5.64 10.41 -6.68
CA ARG A 439 -5.37 11.05 -5.38
C ARG A 439 -6.50 12.04 -5.01
N ASN A 440 -6.53 12.48 -3.74
CA ASN A 440 -7.63 13.22 -3.11
C ASN A 440 -8.21 14.39 -3.97
N PRO A 441 -9.42 14.25 -4.56
CA PRO A 441 -9.98 15.23 -5.49
C PRO A 441 -10.23 16.63 -4.89
N ALA A 442 -10.64 16.71 -3.61
CA ALA A 442 -10.84 17.97 -2.90
C ALA A 442 -9.52 18.78 -2.74
N PHE A 443 -8.37 18.10 -2.82
CA PHE A 443 -7.05 18.72 -2.81
C PHE A 443 -6.45 18.93 -4.22
N LYS A 444 -7.14 18.52 -5.30
CA LYS A 444 -6.60 18.54 -6.67
C LYS A 444 -5.97 19.88 -7.06
N ASN A 445 -6.70 20.99 -6.91
CA ASN A 445 -6.23 22.33 -7.26
C ASN A 445 -5.91 23.19 -6.02
N LYS A 446 -5.14 22.66 -5.06
CA LYS A 446 -4.78 23.36 -3.81
C LYS A 446 -3.28 23.66 -3.74
N GLY A 447 -2.96 24.71 -2.98
CA GLY A 447 -1.59 25.19 -2.77
C GLY A 447 -1.18 26.27 -3.78
N LYS A 448 0.07 26.73 -3.66
CA LYS A 448 0.71 27.74 -4.51
C LYS A 448 2.15 27.35 -4.79
N PHE A 449 2.64 27.67 -5.99
CA PHE A 449 4.04 27.48 -6.36
C PHE A 449 4.99 28.27 -5.43
N VAL A 450 6.12 27.66 -5.10
CA VAL A 450 7.11 28.20 -4.15
C VAL A 450 8.40 28.51 -4.90
N THR A 451 8.82 29.78 -4.91
CA THR A 451 10.15 30.14 -5.43
C THR A 451 11.26 29.56 -4.54
N LEU A 452 12.44 29.30 -5.08
CA LEU A 452 13.58 28.79 -4.30
C LEU A 452 13.91 29.70 -3.10
N ALA A 453 13.73 31.01 -3.25
CA ALA A 453 13.91 31.97 -2.15
C ALA A 453 12.88 31.79 -1.03
N GLN A 454 11.62 31.48 -1.36
CA GLN A 454 10.57 31.18 -0.38
C GLN A 454 10.79 29.82 0.29
N PHE A 455 11.21 28.80 -0.46
CA PHE A 455 11.54 27.47 0.09
C PHE A 455 12.67 27.56 1.13
N LEU A 456 13.77 28.22 0.79
CA LEU A 456 14.90 28.40 1.71
C LEU A 456 14.52 29.22 2.95
N GLU A 457 13.71 30.27 2.81
CA GLU A 457 13.22 31.05 3.96
C GLU A 457 12.24 30.24 4.83
N PHE A 458 11.35 29.45 4.21
CA PHE A 458 10.44 28.55 4.92
C PHE A 458 11.21 27.52 5.74
N ALA A 459 12.11 26.76 5.10
CA ALA A 459 12.97 25.77 5.75
C ALA A 459 13.77 26.38 6.92
N ARG A 460 14.36 27.56 6.71
CA ARG A 460 15.11 28.31 7.73
C ARG A 460 14.23 28.80 8.89
N SER A 461 12.99 29.23 8.60
CA SER A 461 12.04 29.72 9.62
C SER A 461 11.45 28.59 10.48
N LYS A 462 11.34 27.39 9.90
CA LYS A 462 10.81 26.18 10.53
C LYS A 462 11.86 25.34 11.25
N ALA A 463 13.15 25.64 11.05
CA ALA A 463 14.29 24.92 11.63
C ALA A 463 14.31 23.41 11.31
N VAL A 464 14.07 23.07 10.04
CA VAL A 464 14.18 21.70 9.49
C VAL A 464 15.58 21.10 9.73
N THR A 465 15.71 19.77 9.77
CA THR A 465 17.02 19.14 10.04
C THR A 465 17.93 19.13 8.81
N GLY A 466 17.34 19.02 7.61
CA GLY A 466 18.02 19.23 6.33
C GLY A 466 17.14 19.77 5.21
N ILE A 467 17.78 20.08 4.08
CA ILE A 467 17.12 20.34 2.79
C ILE A 467 17.81 19.56 1.67
N MET A 468 17.04 19.11 0.68
CA MET A 468 17.56 18.56 -0.58
C MET A 468 17.24 19.51 -1.74
N ILE A 469 18.24 19.81 -2.58
CA ILE A 469 18.10 20.65 -3.77
C ILE A 469 18.44 19.79 -4.98
N ASN A 470 17.47 19.50 -5.85
CA ASN A 470 17.67 18.69 -7.05
C ASN A 470 17.89 19.61 -8.27
N LEU A 471 18.91 19.31 -9.08
CA LEU A 471 19.42 20.14 -10.17
C LEU A 471 19.58 19.32 -11.45
N ASP A 472 18.46 18.95 -12.05
CA ASP A 472 18.42 18.14 -13.27
C ASP A 472 18.44 19.01 -14.53
N ASN A 473 18.75 18.43 -15.70
CA ASN A 473 18.67 19.07 -17.03
C ASN A 473 19.58 20.33 -17.20
N VAL A 474 20.59 20.53 -16.35
CA VAL A 474 21.43 21.74 -16.32
C VAL A 474 22.09 22.08 -17.67
N PRO A 475 22.65 21.13 -18.44
CA PRO A 475 23.21 21.43 -19.77
C PRO A 475 22.17 22.04 -20.73
N TYR A 476 20.92 21.59 -20.64
CA TYR A 476 19.82 22.07 -21.47
C TYR A 476 19.39 23.49 -21.06
N LEU A 477 19.21 23.75 -19.76
CA LEU A 477 18.91 25.09 -19.24
C LEU A 477 20.00 26.10 -19.62
N ALA A 478 21.27 25.72 -19.52
CA ALA A 478 22.39 26.55 -19.96
C ALA A 478 22.33 26.85 -21.47
N SER A 479 21.84 25.92 -22.32
CA SER A 479 21.63 26.15 -23.76
C SER A 479 20.51 27.16 -24.06
N LYS A 480 19.47 27.22 -23.22
CA LYS A 480 18.41 28.25 -23.25
C LYS A 480 18.89 29.62 -22.70
N GLY A 481 20.05 29.67 -22.05
CA GLY A 481 20.61 30.88 -21.45
C GLY A 481 20.29 31.07 -19.96
N LEU A 482 19.82 30.01 -19.29
CA LEU A 482 19.41 30.02 -17.88
C LEU A 482 20.52 29.44 -16.99
N ASP A 483 21.10 30.26 -16.11
CA ASP A 483 22.17 29.84 -15.19
C ASP A 483 21.62 29.39 -13.83
N ILE A 484 21.10 28.17 -13.79
CA ILE A 484 20.58 27.54 -12.57
C ILE A 484 21.67 27.39 -11.48
N ILE A 485 22.91 27.11 -11.86
CA ILE A 485 24.02 26.91 -10.91
C ILE A 485 24.36 28.20 -10.17
N THR A 486 24.56 29.31 -10.88
CA THR A 486 24.82 30.61 -10.26
C THR A 486 23.61 31.09 -9.45
N THR A 487 22.39 30.83 -9.93
CA THR A 487 21.16 31.21 -9.23
C THR A 487 21.02 30.47 -7.89
N VAL A 488 21.19 29.14 -7.89
CA VAL A 488 21.06 28.28 -6.69
C VAL A 488 22.18 28.53 -5.68
N THR A 489 23.43 28.60 -6.13
CA THR A 489 24.57 28.89 -5.23
C THR A 489 24.44 30.28 -4.59
N THR A 490 23.99 31.29 -5.34
CA THR A 490 23.70 32.63 -4.80
C THR A 490 22.55 32.60 -3.78
N ALA A 491 21.47 31.85 -4.06
CA ALA A 491 20.33 31.73 -3.14
C ALA A 491 20.70 31.04 -1.82
N LEU A 492 21.49 29.96 -1.86
CA LEU A 492 21.98 29.25 -0.67
C LEU A 492 22.93 30.12 0.16
N ALA A 493 23.89 30.80 -0.47
CA ALA A 493 24.86 31.65 0.22
C ALA A 493 24.22 32.91 0.84
N LYS A 494 23.22 33.50 0.17
CA LYS A 494 22.40 34.60 0.70
C LYS A 494 21.66 34.20 1.97
N ASN A 495 21.22 32.95 2.06
CA ASN A 495 20.51 32.39 3.22
C ASN A 495 21.46 31.71 4.25
N GLN A 496 22.78 31.85 4.11
CA GLN A 496 23.82 31.35 5.04
C GLN A 496 23.97 29.82 5.11
N TYR A 497 23.38 29.06 4.18
CA TYR A 497 23.52 27.60 4.13
C TYR A 497 24.98 27.17 3.83
N ASP A 498 25.74 28.03 3.14
CA ASP A 498 27.17 27.86 2.86
C ASP A 498 28.08 27.94 4.11
N LYS A 499 27.57 28.42 5.25
CA LYS A 499 28.34 28.74 6.46
C LYS A 499 27.99 27.89 7.68
N LYS A 500 27.03 26.97 7.56
CA LYS A 500 26.51 26.16 8.68
C LYS A 500 26.42 24.69 8.27
N ALA A 501 26.56 23.80 9.26
CA ALA A 501 26.35 22.36 9.09
C ALA A 501 24.90 21.92 9.39
N SER A 502 24.05 22.84 9.85
CA SER A 502 22.63 22.62 10.13
C SER A 502 21.82 23.85 9.66
N PRO A 503 20.71 23.67 8.92
CA PRO A 503 20.25 22.42 8.31
C PRO A 503 21.29 21.79 7.36
N GLN A 504 21.34 20.47 7.28
CA GLN A 504 22.21 19.75 6.34
C GLN A 504 21.70 19.98 4.90
N VAL A 505 22.56 20.46 4.00
CA VAL A 505 22.23 20.58 2.58
C VAL A 505 22.66 19.33 1.84
N LEU A 506 21.73 18.75 1.10
CA LEU A 506 21.99 17.76 0.07
C LEU A 506 21.79 18.45 -1.29
N VAL A 507 22.73 18.30 -2.21
CA VAL A 507 22.61 18.76 -3.59
C VAL A 507 22.61 17.52 -4.47
N GLN A 508 21.48 17.27 -5.13
CA GLN A 508 21.25 16.12 -5.99
C GLN A 508 21.26 16.54 -7.46
N SER A 509 21.78 15.68 -8.33
CA SER A 509 21.82 15.89 -9.78
C SER A 509 21.96 14.55 -10.49
N ASP A 510 21.45 14.44 -11.71
CA ASP A 510 21.79 13.37 -12.65
C ASP A 510 23.22 13.57 -13.22
N ASP A 511 23.59 14.81 -13.50
CA ASP A 511 24.90 15.21 -14.04
C ASP A 511 25.99 15.33 -12.94
N THR A 512 27.14 14.66 -13.09
CA THR A 512 28.30 14.73 -12.19
C THR A 512 29.11 16.03 -12.30
N SER A 513 29.17 16.65 -13.47
CA SER A 513 29.78 17.97 -13.72
C SER A 513 29.00 19.11 -13.06
N VAL A 514 27.71 18.91 -12.73
CA VAL A 514 26.90 19.76 -11.83
C VAL A 514 27.34 19.59 -10.39
N LEU A 515 27.39 18.36 -9.86
CA LEU A 515 27.83 18.07 -8.48
C LEU A 515 29.23 18.64 -8.21
N ASP A 516 30.11 18.59 -9.21
CA ASP A 516 31.47 19.09 -9.18
C ASP A 516 31.57 20.63 -8.99
N LYS A 517 30.47 21.38 -9.17
CA LYS A 517 30.39 22.82 -8.83
C LYS A 517 30.24 23.08 -7.33
N PHE A 518 29.67 22.13 -6.59
CA PHE A 518 29.33 22.29 -5.17
C PHE A 518 30.43 21.77 -4.22
N LYS A 519 31.40 20.99 -4.72
CA LYS A 519 32.48 20.38 -3.92
C LYS A 519 33.36 21.35 -3.11
N ASN A 520 33.34 22.64 -3.45
CA ASN A 520 34.09 23.69 -2.73
C ASN A 520 33.41 24.14 -1.43
N VAL A 521 32.21 23.62 -1.10
CA VAL A 521 31.47 23.91 0.14
C VAL A 521 31.36 22.63 0.98
N PRO A 522 32.29 22.35 1.92
CA PRO A 522 32.38 21.04 2.59
C PRO A 522 31.21 20.67 3.52
N SER A 523 30.29 21.59 3.79
CA SER A 523 29.04 21.29 4.51
C SER A 523 27.98 20.63 3.62
N TYR A 524 28.09 20.70 2.29
CA TYR A 524 27.12 20.12 1.36
C TYR A 524 27.42 18.63 1.11
N LYS A 525 26.37 17.82 0.93
CA LYS A 525 26.48 16.44 0.43
C LYS A 525 26.04 16.39 -1.02
N ARG A 526 26.91 15.90 -1.91
CA ARG A 526 26.61 15.73 -3.34
C ARG A 526 25.99 14.35 -3.56
N ILE A 527 24.80 14.27 -4.16
CA ILE A 527 24.07 13.02 -4.39
C ILE A 527 23.91 12.81 -5.90
N LEU A 528 24.41 11.69 -6.43
CA LEU A 528 24.17 11.31 -7.82
C LEU A 528 22.79 10.63 -7.94
N ASN A 529 21.95 11.09 -8.86
CA ASN A 529 20.61 10.55 -9.09
C ASN A 529 20.61 9.61 -10.30
N ILE A 530 20.59 8.30 -10.07
CA ILE A 530 20.48 7.31 -11.15
C ILE A 530 18.98 7.05 -11.37
N LYS A 531 18.46 7.53 -12.49
CA LYS A 531 17.03 7.54 -12.82
C LYS A 531 16.57 6.24 -13.49
N GLU A 532 17.51 5.59 -14.17
CA GLU A 532 17.35 4.36 -14.92
C GLU A 532 17.48 3.13 -14.00
N ASP A 533 16.77 2.06 -14.32
CA ASP A 533 16.95 0.79 -13.62
C ASP A 533 18.28 0.14 -14.01
N ILE A 534 19.10 -0.21 -13.02
CA ILE A 534 20.42 -0.86 -13.21
C ILE A 534 20.52 -2.21 -12.45
N SER A 535 21.09 -3.23 -13.09
CA SER A 535 21.29 -4.55 -12.46
C SER A 535 22.45 -4.61 -11.47
N SER A 536 23.47 -3.76 -11.67
CA SER A 536 24.67 -3.71 -10.83
C SER A 536 25.44 -2.41 -11.06
N VAL A 537 26.26 -2.03 -10.07
CA VAL A 537 27.29 -1.00 -10.22
C VAL A 537 28.66 -1.70 -10.19
N PRO A 538 29.41 -1.75 -11.30
CA PRO A 538 30.78 -2.23 -11.32
C PRO A 538 31.69 -1.37 -10.44
N LYS A 539 32.70 -1.98 -9.79
CA LYS A 539 33.60 -1.28 -8.86
C LYS A 539 34.25 -0.02 -9.46
N ALA A 540 34.63 -0.06 -10.73
CA ALA A 540 35.21 1.10 -11.43
C ALA A 540 34.21 2.28 -11.55
N ALA A 541 32.93 2.00 -11.84
CA ALA A 541 31.89 3.02 -11.85
C ALA A 541 31.66 3.58 -10.43
N ALA A 542 31.58 2.72 -9.40
CA ALA A 542 31.45 3.17 -8.01
C ALA A 542 32.64 4.03 -7.54
N GLU A 543 33.86 3.70 -7.96
CA GLU A 543 35.08 4.50 -7.71
C GLU A 543 35.09 5.84 -8.46
N GLU A 544 34.42 5.94 -9.61
CA GLU A 544 34.21 7.18 -10.35
C GLU A 544 33.16 8.06 -9.65
N ILE A 545 31.99 7.49 -9.32
CA ILE A 545 30.93 8.16 -8.54
C ILE A 545 31.53 8.78 -7.26
N LYS A 546 32.41 8.06 -6.56
CA LYS A 546 32.98 8.54 -5.28
C LYS A 546 33.86 9.80 -5.39
N LYS A 547 34.29 10.20 -6.59
CA LYS A 547 34.98 11.48 -6.83
C LYS A 547 33.98 12.64 -6.80
N HIS A 548 32.84 12.45 -7.47
CA HIS A 548 31.85 13.49 -7.75
C HIS A 548 30.73 13.56 -6.70
N ALA A 549 30.46 12.46 -6.01
CA ALA A 549 29.37 12.33 -5.06
C ALA A 549 29.79 11.77 -3.67
N ASP A 550 29.00 12.15 -2.67
CA ASP A 550 29.05 11.66 -1.29
C ASP A 550 27.98 10.60 -1.03
N GLY A 551 26.94 10.54 -1.88
CA GLY A 551 25.93 9.49 -1.92
C GLY A 551 25.28 9.31 -3.29
N VAL A 552 24.35 8.36 -3.40
CA VAL A 552 23.63 7.99 -4.63
C VAL A 552 22.16 7.74 -4.31
N THR A 553 21.27 8.22 -5.16
CA THR A 553 19.86 7.84 -5.20
C THR A 553 19.66 6.80 -6.30
N LEU A 554 18.97 5.71 -5.96
CA LEU A 554 18.68 4.58 -6.85
C LEU A 554 17.18 4.33 -6.95
N THR A 555 16.74 3.83 -8.10
CA THR A 555 15.39 3.28 -8.26
C THR A 555 15.17 2.03 -7.39
N ARG A 556 13.91 1.72 -7.06
CA ARG A 556 13.52 0.49 -6.35
C ARG A 556 14.01 -0.78 -7.07
N TYR A 557 13.83 -0.87 -8.39
CA TYR A 557 14.25 -2.03 -9.20
C TYR A 557 15.76 -2.13 -9.39
N SER A 558 16.52 -1.05 -9.14
CA SER A 558 17.98 -1.06 -9.04
C SER A 558 18.52 -1.68 -7.74
N ILE A 559 17.65 -1.96 -6.77
CA ILE A 559 18.02 -2.51 -5.46
C ILE A 559 17.44 -3.92 -5.26
N ILE A 560 16.17 -4.14 -5.61
CA ILE A 560 15.52 -5.44 -5.57
C ILE A 560 15.01 -5.76 -6.98
N ALA A 561 15.37 -6.94 -7.51
CA ALA A 561 14.82 -7.41 -8.77
C ALA A 561 13.41 -7.97 -8.55
N THR A 562 12.46 -7.60 -9.41
CA THR A 562 11.11 -8.18 -9.47
C THR A 562 10.92 -9.00 -10.75
N ASP A 563 9.89 -9.84 -10.77
CA ASP A 563 9.45 -10.54 -11.99
C ASP A 563 8.21 -9.88 -12.63
N LEU A 564 7.78 -10.44 -13.76
CA LEU A 564 6.59 -10.02 -14.51
C LEU A 564 5.25 -10.36 -13.82
N LEU A 565 5.28 -11.09 -12.70
CA LEU A 565 4.12 -11.39 -11.86
C LEU A 565 4.01 -10.44 -10.66
N GLY A 566 4.95 -9.49 -10.50
CA GLY A 566 4.97 -8.52 -9.41
C GLY A 566 5.60 -9.03 -8.11
N PHE A 567 6.30 -10.16 -8.13
CA PHE A 567 7.04 -10.67 -6.97
C PHE A 567 8.48 -10.18 -6.95
N THR A 568 9.05 -10.05 -5.76
CA THR A 568 10.49 -9.90 -5.56
C THR A 568 11.20 -11.24 -5.86
N THR A 569 12.41 -11.17 -6.40
CA THR A 569 13.17 -12.37 -6.80
C THR A 569 14.58 -12.42 -6.22
N ALA A 570 15.26 -11.28 -6.11
CA ALA A 570 16.63 -11.22 -5.55
C ALA A 570 17.03 -9.80 -5.12
N LYS A 571 17.81 -9.73 -4.02
CA LYS A 571 18.60 -8.54 -3.66
C LYS A 571 19.72 -8.30 -4.69
N ARG A 572 19.84 -7.08 -5.21
CA ARG A 572 20.97 -6.66 -6.05
C ARG A 572 22.13 -6.15 -5.19
N LYS A 573 23.36 -6.31 -5.68
CA LYS A 573 24.60 -5.87 -4.98
C LYS A 573 24.96 -4.40 -5.18
N THR A 574 24.05 -3.59 -5.70
CA THR A 574 24.22 -2.16 -5.95
C THR A 574 24.53 -1.41 -4.65
N VAL A 575 23.66 -1.53 -3.64
CA VAL A 575 23.81 -0.89 -2.32
C VAL A 575 25.11 -1.31 -1.64
N GLU A 576 25.38 -2.62 -1.59
CA GLU A 576 26.59 -3.20 -0.96
C GLU A 576 27.89 -2.68 -1.61
N THR A 577 27.91 -2.52 -2.94
CA THR A 577 29.09 -2.05 -3.68
C THR A 577 29.33 -0.55 -3.47
N LEU A 578 28.26 0.26 -3.41
CA LEU A 578 28.34 1.70 -3.17
C LEU A 578 28.74 2.00 -1.71
N GLN A 579 28.10 1.35 -0.74
CA GLN A 579 28.44 1.51 0.68
C GLN A 579 29.85 1.01 1.00
N GLY A 580 30.37 0.01 0.28
CA GLY A 580 31.76 -0.44 0.35
C GLY A 580 32.81 0.64 -0.01
N LEU A 581 32.40 1.76 -0.61
CA LEU A 581 33.24 2.95 -0.86
C LEU A 581 32.83 4.17 -0.02
N ASN A 582 32.04 3.96 1.05
CA ASN A 582 31.43 5.00 1.87
C ASN A 582 30.59 6.00 1.06
N LEU A 583 29.77 5.51 0.11
CA LEU A 583 28.66 6.28 -0.46
C LEU A 583 27.39 6.04 0.35
N THR A 584 26.69 7.12 0.69
CA THR A 584 25.35 7.06 1.29
C THR A 584 24.33 6.67 0.21
N VAL A 585 23.49 5.66 0.43
CA VAL A 585 22.54 5.18 -0.59
C VAL A 585 21.09 5.46 -0.18
N TYR A 586 20.35 6.15 -1.05
CA TYR A 586 18.93 6.44 -0.90
C TYR A 586 18.11 5.63 -1.91
N VAL A 587 16.94 5.13 -1.51
CA VAL A 587 15.97 4.51 -2.44
C VAL A 587 14.89 5.50 -2.83
N SER A 588 14.50 5.50 -4.11
CA SER A 588 13.47 6.37 -4.67
C SER A 588 12.59 5.60 -5.67
N SER A 589 11.30 5.90 -5.85
CA SER A 589 10.43 6.68 -4.95
C SER A 589 9.46 5.70 -4.26
N LEU A 590 9.28 5.80 -2.94
CA LEU A 590 8.29 4.97 -2.24
C LEU A 590 6.93 5.67 -2.24
N ALA A 591 5.86 4.89 -2.39
CA ALA A 591 4.48 5.37 -2.54
C ALA A 591 3.51 4.52 -1.68
N ASN A 592 2.34 5.08 -1.34
CA ASN A 592 1.34 4.37 -0.52
C ASN A 592 0.39 3.52 -1.36
N GLU A 593 0.15 3.90 -2.61
CA GLU A 593 -0.77 3.19 -3.50
C GLU A 593 -0.33 1.74 -3.68
N TYR A 594 -1.16 0.78 -3.23
CA TYR A 594 -0.82 -0.64 -3.17
C TYR A 594 -0.32 -1.23 -4.51
N VAL A 595 -0.84 -0.73 -5.63
CA VAL A 595 -0.41 -1.09 -7.00
C VAL A 595 1.02 -0.69 -7.35
N SER A 596 1.67 0.12 -6.51
CA SER A 596 3.09 0.45 -6.62
C SER A 596 4.00 -0.60 -5.98
N LEU A 597 3.46 -1.48 -5.13
CA LEU A 597 4.22 -2.40 -4.28
C LEU A 597 4.35 -3.78 -4.94
N ALA A 598 5.41 -4.51 -4.58
CA ALA A 598 5.50 -5.93 -4.89
C ALA A 598 4.52 -6.74 -4.03
N PHE A 599 4.02 -7.88 -4.53
CA PHE A 599 3.12 -8.76 -3.77
C PHE A 599 3.74 -9.30 -2.48
N ASP A 600 5.06 -9.36 -2.38
CA ASP A 600 5.81 -9.69 -1.16
C ASP A 600 5.55 -8.73 0.00
N TYR A 601 5.17 -7.47 -0.28
CA TYR A 601 4.96 -6.44 0.73
C TYR A 601 3.52 -6.37 1.25
N TYR A 602 2.68 -7.37 0.97
CA TYR A 602 1.33 -7.50 1.55
C TYR A 602 0.42 -6.28 1.31
N ALA A 603 0.59 -5.59 0.17
CA ALA A 603 -0.05 -4.31 -0.13
C ALA A 603 0.18 -3.20 0.94
N ASP A 604 1.16 -3.37 1.83
CA ASP A 604 1.51 -2.43 2.90
C ASP A 604 2.84 -1.73 2.59
N PRO A 605 2.87 -0.40 2.38
CA PRO A 605 4.11 0.32 2.17
C PRO A 605 5.07 0.21 3.36
N VAL A 606 4.58 -0.03 4.58
CA VAL A 606 5.41 -0.16 5.78
C VAL A 606 6.33 -1.38 5.70
N ILE A 607 5.90 -2.47 5.05
CA ILE A 607 6.70 -3.69 4.82
C ILE A 607 7.79 -3.45 3.75
N GLU A 608 7.50 -2.64 2.71
CA GLU A 608 8.51 -2.19 1.75
C GLU A 608 9.61 -1.39 2.46
N ILE A 609 9.22 -0.45 3.32
CA ILE A 609 10.14 0.39 4.11
C ILE A 609 10.98 -0.49 5.06
N ALA A 610 10.37 -1.43 5.77
CA ALA A 610 11.09 -2.37 6.66
C ALA A 610 12.14 -3.16 5.89
N THR A 611 11.76 -3.69 4.72
CA THR A 611 12.65 -4.47 3.83
C THR A 611 13.86 -3.66 3.38
N TYR A 612 13.65 -2.43 2.89
CA TYR A 612 14.77 -1.54 2.52
C TYR A 612 15.63 -1.13 3.73
N THR A 613 15.04 -1.00 4.92
CA THR A 613 15.78 -0.64 6.15
C THR A 613 16.70 -1.77 6.64
N HIS A 614 16.20 -3.00 6.76
CA HIS A 614 16.88 -4.06 7.52
C HIS A 614 17.54 -5.13 6.65
N THR A 615 16.86 -5.65 5.63
CA THR A 615 17.41 -6.68 4.72
C THR A 615 18.32 -6.07 3.66
N ILE A 616 18.00 -4.88 3.17
CA ILE A 616 18.85 -4.16 2.23
C ILE A 616 19.92 -3.33 2.95
N GLY A 617 19.52 -2.50 3.91
CA GLY A 617 20.43 -1.59 4.63
C GLY A 617 20.62 -0.22 3.95
N VAL A 618 19.59 0.34 3.31
CA VAL A 618 19.68 1.70 2.72
C VAL A 618 19.84 2.77 3.80
N ASN A 619 20.39 3.93 3.44
CA ASN A 619 20.63 5.03 4.37
C ASN A 619 19.49 6.06 4.43
N GLY A 620 18.47 5.92 3.59
CA GLY A 620 17.26 6.74 3.60
C GLY A 620 16.34 6.45 2.41
N PHE A 621 15.18 7.11 2.41
CA PHE A 621 14.08 6.88 1.47
C PHE A 621 13.59 8.22 0.94
N ILE A 622 13.26 8.29 -0.34
CA ILE A 622 12.62 9.45 -0.96
C ILE A 622 11.17 9.05 -1.25
N THR A 623 10.20 9.72 -0.63
CA THR A 623 8.78 9.30 -0.69
C THR A 623 7.80 10.46 -0.74
N GLU A 624 6.73 10.25 -1.51
CA GLU A 624 5.62 11.19 -1.68
C GLU A 624 4.70 11.27 -0.45
N PHE A 625 4.78 10.30 0.46
CA PHE A 625 3.91 10.16 1.62
C PHE A 625 4.72 10.33 2.91
N PRO A 626 5.02 11.59 3.29
CA PRO A 626 5.90 11.91 4.41
C PRO A 626 5.35 11.52 5.79
N LYS A 627 4.24 10.77 5.86
CA LYS A 627 3.65 10.20 7.07
C LYS A 627 3.92 8.70 7.26
N THR A 628 4.23 7.96 6.18
CA THR A 628 4.13 6.49 6.20
C THR A 628 5.37 5.81 6.77
N ALA A 629 6.55 6.00 6.16
CA ALA A 629 7.81 5.72 6.87
C ALA A 629 7.96 6.63 8.10
N SER A 630 7.26 7.78 8.13
CA SER A 630 7.02 8.60 9.34
C SER A 630 6.04 8.00 10.35
N ARG A 631 5.84 6.69 10.23
CA ARG A 631 5.33 5.80 11.26
C ARG A 631 6.23 4.58 11.50
N TYR A 632 7.25 4.38 10.66
CA TYR A 632 8.16 3.25 10.73
C TYR A 632 9.45 3.54 11.52
N GLN A 633 10.29 4.47 11.07
CA GLN A 633 11.68 4.59 11.53
C GLN A 633 11.90 4.78 13.04
N ARG A 634 11.28 5.79 13.71
CA ARG A 634 11.33 5.92 15.19
C ARG A 634 10.29 5.03 15.93
N SER A 635 9.59 4.12 15.24
CA SER A 635 8.67 3.19 15.89
C SER A 635 9.40 2.26 16.85
N ALA A 636 8.74 1.92 17.96
CA ALA A 636 9.18 0.82 18.82
C ALA A 636 9.14 -0.55 18.11
N CYS A 637 8.53 -0.63 16.93
CA CYS A 637 8.38 -1.87 16.16
C CYS A 637 9.43 -1.99 15.02
N SER A 638 10.29 -1.00 14.77
CA SER A 638 11.37 -1.09 13.78
C SER A 638 12.69 -1.68 14.33
N ASP A 639 12.82 -1.84 15.66
CA ASP A 639 14.01 -2.46 16.24
C ASP A 639 13.93 -3.99 16.16
N VAL A 640 14.45 -4.52 15.05
CA VAL A 640 14.61 -5.96 14.79
C VAL A 640 15.51 -6.70 15.79
N ASN A 641 16.15 -6.00 16.73
CA ASN A 641 17.04 -6.58 17.74
C ASN A 641 16.41 -6.64 19.15
N ASP A 642 15.31 -5.92 19.43
CA ASP A 642 14.64 -6.03 20.74
C ASP A 642 13.70 -7.24 20.76
N LEU A 643 14.31 -8.44 20.76
CA LEU A 643 13.67 -9.76 20.83
C LEU A 643 12.85 -10.02 22.12
N LYS A 644 12.60 -8.99 22.93
CA LYS A 644 11.64 -9.00 24.05
C LYS A 644 10.29 -8.41 23.67
N ARG A 645 10.16 -7.80 22.48
CA ARG A 645 8.91 -7.31 21.91
C ARG A 645 8.38 -8.36 20.94
N ASN A 646 7.19 -8.89 21.20
CA ASN A 646 6.52 -9.86 20.31
C ASN A 646 5.88 -9.19 19.07
N TYR A 647 6.30 -7.97 18.72
CA TYR A 647 5.55 -7.04 17.85
C TYR A 647 6.51 -6.15 17.04
N THR A 648 7.54 -6.75 16.47
CA THR A 648 8.48 -6.08 15.55
C THR A 648 8.01 -6.32 14.12
N ILE A 649 7.98 -5.26 13.31
CA ILE A 649 7.68 -5.33 11.88
C ILE A 649 8.87 -6.02 11.20
N LEU A 650 8.65 -7.20 10.64
CA LEU A 650 9.73 -7.97 10.02
C LEU A 650 9.91 -7.58 8.55
N PRO A 651 11.17 -7.41 8.08
CA PRO A 651 11.45 -7.24 6.65
C PRO A 651 11.19 -8.54 5.89
N ILE A 652 10.96 -8.43 4.58
CA ILE A 652 10.82 -9.59 3.69
C ILE A 652 12.13 -9.86 2.98
N GLU A 653 12.58 -11.11 2.99
CA GLU A 653 13.76 -11.53 2.22
C GLU A 653 13.39 -11.66 0.73
N PRO A 654 14.02 -10.91 -0.19
CA PRO A 654 13.64 -10.92 -1.60
C PRO A 654 13.72 -12.31 -2.25
N GLY A 655 12.63 -12.74 -2.88
CA GLY A 655 12.48 -14.09 -3.44
C GLY A 655 11.95 -15.13 -2.45
N ALA A 656 11.54 -14.74 -1.23
CA ALA A 656 10.88 -15.66 -0.30
C ALA A 656 9.59 -16.25 -0.87
N LEU A 657 8.71 -15.41 -1.45
CA LEU A 657 7.38 -15.85 -1.89
C LEU A 657 7.33 -16.46 -3.30
N VAL A 658 8.24 -16.09 -4.20
CA VAL A 658 8.26 -16.63 -5.59
C VAL A 658 8.51 -18.15 -5.65
N ASN A 659 9.02 -18.76 -4.56
CA ASN A 659 9.15 -20.20 -4.43
C ASN A 659 7.84 -20.93 -4.05
N PHE A 660 6.79 -20.17 -3.71
CA PHE A 660 5.45 -20.66 -3.39
C PHE A 660 4.43 -20.36 -4.50
N THR A 661 4.85 -19.85 -5.67
CA THR A 661 3.92 -19.68 -6.79
C THR A 661 3.71 -21.00 -7.53
N SER A 662 2.45 -21.37 -7.78
CA SER A 662 2.09 -22.57 -8.54
C SER A 662 2.46 -22.46 -10.02
N ARG A 663 2.58 -21.22 -10.51
CA ARG A 663 3.04 -20.88 -11.85
C ARG A 663 4.54 -20.55 -11.80
N PRO A 664 5.38 -21.20 -12.63
CA PRO A 664 6.76 -20.77 -12.80
C PRO A 664 6.79 -19.43 -13.57
N PRO A 665 7.72 -18.50 -13.26
CA PRO A 665 7.80 -17.23 -13.96
C PRO A 665 8.00 -17.41 -15.47
N PRO A 666 7.45 -16.52 -16.31
CA PRO A 666 7.45 -16.67 -17.76
C PRO A 666 8.87 -16.76 -18.33
N LYS A 667 9.09 -17.72 -19.24
CA LYS A 667 10.41 -17.98 -19.86
C LYS A 667 10.93 -16.84 -20.74
N ALA A 668 10.07 -15.91 -21.12
CA ALA A 668 10.46 -14.66 -21.76
C ALA A 668 10.86 -13.68 -20.65
N ALA A 669 12.16 -13.64 -20.33
CA ALA A 669 12.70 -12.54 -19.56
C ALA A 669 12.65 -11.26 -20.41
N ASP A 670 12.38 -10.13 -19.76
CA ASP A 670 12.64 -8.80 -20.33
C ASP A 670 14.11 -8.66 -20.76
N PRO A 671 14.43 -7.73 -21.68
CA PRO A 671 15.83 -7.37 -21.93
C PRO A 671 16.51 -7.05 -20.59
N PRO A 672 17.62 -7.74 -20.25
CA PRO A 672 18.14 -7.72 -18.89
C PRO A 672 18.59 -6.31 -18.50
N THR A 673 18.11 -5.84 -17.34
CA THR A 673 18.42 -4.53 -16.77
C THR A 673 19.94 -4.24 -16.89
N PRO A 674 20.37 -3.16 -17.57
CA PRO A 674 21.78 -2.94 -17.87
C PRO A 674 22.61 -2.76 -16.59
N ALA A 675 23.91 -3.09 -16.65
CA ALA A 675 24.84 -2.73 -15.58
C ALA A 675 25.38 -1.32 -15.84
N LEU A 676 25.46 -0.48 -14.81
CA LEU A 676 25.95 0.90 -14.96
C LEU A 676 27.38 0.90 -15.53
N THR A 677 27.60 1.58 -16.65
CA THR A 677 28.91 1.68 -17.27
C THR A 677 29.74 2.82 -16.65
N LEU A 678 31.02 2.88 -17.01
CA LEU A 678 31.86 4.02 -16.62
C LEU A 678 31.53 5.28 -17.43
N GLN A 679 31.05 5.13 -18.67
CA GLN A 679 30.67 6.24 -19.54
C GLN A 679 29.43 6.98 -19.02
N GLU A 680 28.46 6.26 -18.48
CA GLU A 680 27.23 6.80 -17.88
C GLU A 680 27.45 7.52 -16.53
N VAL A 681 28.69 7.58 -16.04
CA VAL A 681 29.08 8.31 -14.81
C VAL A 681 29.96 9.54 -15.10
N VAL A 682 30.50 9.69 -16.32
CA VAL A 682 31.47 10.75 -16.63
C VAL A 682 30.87 11.75 -17.62
N ASP A 683 30.17 12.73 -17.05
CA ASP A 683 29.47 13.76 -17.82
C ASP A 683 30.41 14.73 -18.55
N PRO A 684 30.02 15.22 -19.75
CA PRO A 684 30.78 16.23 -20.45
C PRO A 684 30.84 17.54 -19.65
N PRO A 685 31.94 18.33 -19.76
CA PRO A 685 32.04 19.61 -19.06
C PRO A 685 30.88 20.54 -19.41
N LEU A 686 30.14 21.01 -18.39
CA LEU A 686 28.95 21.85 -18.56
C LEU A 686 29.14 22.97 -19.60
N PRO A 687 28.19 23.15 -20.53
CA PRO A 687 28.29 24.16 -21.57
C PRO A 687 28.28 25.58 -20.99
N LYS A 688 28.82 26.54 -21.74
CA LYS A 688 28.68 27.95 -21.40
C LYS A 688 27.23 28.36 -21.58
N VAL A 689 26.68 29.03 -20.56
CA VAL A 689 25.34 29.64 -20.60
C VAL A 689 25.23 30.52 -21.86
N ALA A 690 24.21 30.25 -22.68
CA ALA A 690 23.96 30.98 -23.89
C ALA A 690 23.65 32.47 -23.60
N LYS A 691 23.89 33.35 -24.56
CA LYS A 691 23.41 34.74 -24.44
C LYS A 691 21.88 34.72 -24.52
N PRO A 692 21.16 35.45 -23.64
CA PRO A 692 19.70 35.53 -23.69
C PRO A 692 19.21 35.89 -25.09
N GLN A 693 18.35 35.04 -25.66
CA GLN A 693 17.69 35.36 -26.91
C GLN A 693 16.70 36.50 -26.68
N SER A 694 16.74 37.53 -27.52
CA SER A 694 15.72 38.58 -27.49
C SER A 694 14.39 37.98 -27.99
N PRO A 695 13.24 38.31 -27.37
CA PRO A 695 11.96 37.74 -27.77
C PRO A 695 11.67 38.04 -29.25
N PRO A 696 11.09 37.10 -30.02
CA PRO A 696 10.81 37.30 -31.43
C PRO A 696 9.94 38.54 -31.65
N LYS A 697 10.45 39.49 -32.42
CA LYS A 697 9.66 40.66 -32.83
C LYS A 697 8.56 40.18 -33.78
N PRO A 698 7.27 40.52 -33.55
CA PRO A 698 6.18 40.05 -34.39
C PRO A 698 6.43 40.50 -35.83
N THR A 699 6.67 39.54 -36.71
CA THR A 699 6.99 39.76 -38.12
C THR A 699 5.71 39.64 -38.93
N GLN A 700 5.54 40.51 -39.92
CA GLN A 700 4.29 40.62 -40.67
C GLN A 700 3.99 39.37 -41.53
N GLU A 701 2.73 39.26 -41.93
CA GLU A 701 2.10 38.12 -42.60
C GLU A 701 2.97 37.43 -43.67
N ALA A 702 3.12 36.10 -43.53
CA ALA A 702 3.55 35.23 -44.61
C ALA A 702 2.32 34.62 -45.33
N PRO A 703 2.36 34.37 -46.66
CA PRO A 703 1.17 33.96 -47.41
C PRO A 703 0.67 32.55 -47.06
N ALA A 704 -0.62 32.30 -47.30
CA ALA A 704 -1.26 31.01 -47.06
C ALA A 704 -0.60 29.87 -47.89
N PRO A 705 -0.41 28.67 -47.31
CA PRO A 705 0.27 27.56 -47.98
C PRO A 705 -0.59 26.95 -49.09
N SER A 706 -0.01 26.82 -50.28
CA SER A 706 -0.59 26.14 -51.44
C SER A 706 -0.60 24.62 -51.25
N SER A 707 -1.70 23.96 -51.60
CA SER A 707 -1.85 22.50 -51.48
C SER A 707 -1.07 21.71 -52.55
N SER A 708 -0.08 20.91 -52.13
CA SER A 708 0.51 19.84 -52.95
C SER A 708 0.99 18.68 -52.08
N ALA A 709 0.27 17.56 -52.07
CA ALA A 709 0.63 16.37 -51.29
C ALA A 709 1.42 15.36 -52.15
N PRO A 710 2.58 14.86 -51.68
CA PRO A 710 3.16 13.60 -52.14
C PRO A 710 2.41 12.44 -51.46
N ALA A 711 2.04 11.41 -52.23
CA ALA A 711 1.29 10.27 -51.70
C ALA A 711 2.19 9.09 -51.34
N GLY A 712 1.85 8.41 -50.23
CA GLY A 712 2.09 6.98 -50.06
C GLY A 712 3.21 6.54 -49.11
N LEU A 713 2.87 6.31 -47.84
CA LEU A 713 3.23 5.08 -47.11
C LEU A 713 2.40 4.94 -45.80
N HIS A 714 1.13 4.52 -45.94
CA HIS A 714 0.26 4.19 -44.81
C HIS A 714 -0.04 2.68 -44.77
N SER A 715 0.74 1.95 -43.98
CA SER A 715 0.51 0.59 -43.46
C SER A 715 1.65 0.35 -42.45
N THR A 716 1.49 -0.14 -41.23
CA THR A 716 0.68 -1.30 -40.78
C THR A 716 0.06 -1.14 -39.37
N ALA A 717 -0.23 0.07 -38.88
CA ALA A 717 -0.68 0.26 -37.48
C ALA A 717 -2.20 0.09 -37.23
N ALA A 718 -3.07 0.52 -38.15
CA ALA A 718 -4.51 0.65 -37.90
C ALA A 718 -5.30 -0.69 -37.89
N ALA A 719 -4.73 -1.78 -38.41
CA ALA A 719 -5.44 -3.04 -38.58
C ALA A 719 -5.65 -3.85 -37.28
N VAL A 720 -4.76 -3.69 -36.29
CA VAL A 720 -4.79 -4.48 -35.05
C VAL A 720 -5.85 -3.96 -34.07
N ALA A 721 -5.93 -2.64 -33.89
CA ALA A 721 -6.89 -2.00 -32.99
C ALA A 721 -8.36 -2.25 -33.41
N ALA A 722 -8.64 -2.22 -34.72
CA ALA A 722 -9.98 -2.48 -35.25
C ALA A 722 -10.45 -3.92 -35.00
N ALA A 723 -9.55 -4.90 -35.05
CA ALA A 723 -9.87 -6.31 -34.78
C ALA A 723 -10.22 -6.54 -33.30
N ALA A 724 -9.48 -5.93 -32.37
CA ALA A 724 -9.75 -6.02 -30.93
C ALA A 724 -11.11 -5.38 -30.56
N ALA A 725 -11.40 -4.18 -31.07
CA ALA A 725 -12.68 -3.51 -30.82
C ALA A 725 -13.89 -4.30 -31.36
N ALA A 726 -13.75 -4.91 -32.54
CA ALA A 726 -14.81 -5.76 -33.12
C ALA A 726 -15.08 -7.03 -32.29
N ALA A 727 -14.04 -7.65 -31.72
CA ALA A 727 -14.19 -8.84 -30.88
C ALA A 727 -14.99 -8.55 -29.59
N VAL A 728 -14.71 -7.43 -28.92
CA VAL A 728 -15.44 -7.00 -27.71
C VAL A 728 -16.91 -6.66 -28.01
N ALA A 729 -17.18 -6.04 -29.17
CA ALA A 729 -18.55 -5.77 -29.63
C ALA A 729 -19.34 -7.04 -29.97
N LEU A 730 -18.68 -8.08 -30.50
CA LEU A 730 -19.32 -9.36 -30.82
C LEU A 730 -19.58 -10.23 -29.59
N LEU A 731 -18.70 -10.25 -28.59
CA LEU A 731 -18.95 -10.96 -27.32
C LEU A 731 -20.13 -10.35 -26.55
N SER A 732 -20.20 -9.02 -26.47
CA SER A 732 -21.29 -8.33 -25.76
C SER A 732 -22.66 -8.54 -26.42
N LEU A 733 -22.73 -8.57 -27.76
CA LEU A 733 -23.96 -8.93 -28.48
C LEU A 733 -24.38 -10.39 -28.30
N LEU A 734 -23.43 -11.33 -28.22
CA LEU A 734 -23.73 -12.75 -27.97
C LEU A 734 -24.24 -13.00 -26.55
N LEU A 735 -23.69 -12.31 -25.54
CA LEU A 735 -24.14 -12.42 -24.15
C LEU A 735 -25.57 -11.89 -23.93
N THR A 736 -26.00 -10.89 -24.72
CA THR A 736 -27.40 -10.38 -24.66
C THR A 736 -28.44 -11.26 -25.38
N ALA A 737 -28.01 -12.25 -26.17
CA ALA A 737 -28.90 -13.15 -26.91
C ALA A 737 -29.21 -14.47 -26.17
N GLY A 738 -28.56 -14.72 -25.01
CA GLY A 738 -28.63 -15.98 -24.27
C GLY A 738 -29.71 -16.09 -23.19
N TYR A 739 -30.59 -15.10 -23.04
CA TYR A 739 -31.65 -15.09 -22.01
C TYR A 739 -33.07 -15.18 -22.60
N ASN A 740 -33.57 -16.41 -22.73
CA ASN A 740 -34.99 -16.81 -22.76
C ASN A 740 -35.10 -18.30 -22.45
#